data_AF-A0A9N8DNT6-F1
#
_entry.id   AF-A0A9N8DNT6-F1
#
_cell.length_a   1.000
_cell.length_b   1.000
_cell.length_c   1.000
_cell.angle_alpha   90.00
_cell.angle_beta   90.00
_cell.angle_gamma   90.00
#
_symmetry.space_group_name_H-M   'P 1'
#
loop_
_entity.id
_entity.type
_entity.pdbx_description
1 polymer ?
#
loop_
_entity_poly.entity_id
_entity_poly.type
_entity_poly.pdbx_seq_one_letter_code
_entity_poly.pdbx_strand_id
1 'polypeptide(L)'
;MMRAFLFLSFLPMLSLLSEVVASSSANDIGSCRAVYDHNGVPFCVLPPDEQPACGLWMAPSTLGEGANLGMYAGVDIDKGHVIQKEIAIPIAFRDWTGPDYFWQLPEVDKSGEKDDGALWYRYIWSGWVADLETYQETNLQANKVVFVPGIGCTINSILEMRNVQSTHGSTYDTAGLTRGDPSAGAFSPYYDSQTKSVRFIPAGSEIFADYGDEWIPDIPGAQITFNLVMDRAEDFLRDEYFPFVQKHNLPPNVLEGLWNFTRDFPHSQPETFTVLPPSKFHWNDIQQAYHDLSLPAQQQNNDNDNHQDYYKEPSSLIRHFIRQNGKRNMDWLVQEGRCCDYMRTGVSNIPHAGRGAFATRDLPKGTIVGYSPLVHAGTFGLDLYNVPYTMGKNSTNNSYNKSDLVLNYAFGHSASTVLLNPYGSMVNYINHSPQPNVRVVWPDRELIAHKPEWVTTKDIPFLTHTFEKIGLSFDYIALRDIAEDEEIVMDYGREWEQAWEAHVQNWKPPKDADTYVHSSQWKNETMLRTVEELKENPYPPNLHTMCIPAYIWNATKKAYLYLPLERDYVDRVRCRILERRQHVTDPDNHPEVYTVELLFKKNRHVRTLNFPRSAIFLTDRVMSQDWHLPNTFRHPIGIPDDIFPPQWKNKLVKLEDVDEKNEEES
;
A
#
# COMPACT_ATOMS: atom_id res chain seq x y z
N MET A 1 52.14 42.17 37.80
CA MET A 1 52.98 41.15 38.46
C MET A 1 52.91 39.90 37.59
N MET A 2 53.99 39.56 36.86
CA MET A 2 54.99 38.53 37.24
C MET A 2 54.36 37.12 37.35
N ARG A 3 54.84 36.08 36.62
CA ARG A 3 56.19 35.84 36.07
C ARG A 3 56.18 35.32 34.61
N ALA A 4 57.36 35.32 33.99
CA ALA A 4 57.65 34.91 32.60
C ALA A 4 58.92 34.00 32.54
N PHE A 5 59.45 33.77 31.32
CA PHE A 5 60.70 33.06 30.93
C PHE A 5 60.62 31.51 30.83
N LEU A 6 61.30 30.80 29.90
CA LEU A 6 62.16 31.15 28.73
C LEU A 6 61.54 30.53 27.43
N PHE A 7 61.88 30.80 26.15
CA PHE A 7 62.96 31.49 25.37
C PHE A 7 64.22 30.68 24.92
N LEU A 8 64.62 30.90 23.65
CA LEU A 8 65.85 30.53 22.89
C LEU A 8 66.02 29.06 22.37
N SER A 9 66.53 28.75 21.14
CA SER A 9 66.80 29.55 19.91
C SER A 9 67.49 28.78 18.73
N PHE A 10 67.47 29.35 17.50
CA PHE A 10 68.29 29.10 16.26
C PHE A 10 68.08 27.76 15.49
N LEU A 11 67.59 27.70 14.23
CA LEU A 11 68.13 28.10 12.88
C LEU A 11 69.12 27.08 12.24
N PRO A 12 69.41 27.06 10.91
CA PRO A 12 68.55 26.75 9.75
C PRO A 12 69.17 25.72 8.73
N MET A 13 68.39 25.22 7.76
CA MET A 13 68.74 24.84 6.35
C MET A 13 67.64 23.91 5.77
N LEU A 14 67.00 24.20 4.64
CA LEU A 14 67.41 24.06 3.21
C LEU A 14 67.34 22.62 2.66
N SER A 15 66.71 22.50 1.48
CA SER A 15 66.53 21.30 0.62
C SER A 15 65.78 20.09 1.20
N LEU A 16 64.57 19.84 0.67
CA LEU A 16 64.36 18.81 -0.36
C LEU A 16 62.96 18.91 -0.98
N LEU A 17 62.91 19.11 -2.30
CA LEU A 17 61.75 18.85 -3.14
C LEU A 17 61.77 17.35 -3.49
N SER A 18 60.84 16.57 -2.94
CA SER A 18 60.51 15.25 -3.47
C SER A 18 59.12 14.83 -2.97
N GLU A 19 58.23 14.63 -3.95
CA GLU A 19 57.06 13.74 -3.94
C GLU A 19 56.67 13.10 -2.60
N VAL A 20 55.52 13.54 -2.06
CA VAL A 20 54.59 12.61 -1.40
C VAL A 20 53.25 12.72 -2.12
N VAL A 21 53.17 12.02 -3.25
CA VAL A 21 51.89 11.50 -3.73
C VAL A 21 51.50 10.42 -2.72
N ALA A 22 50.79 10.82 -1.65
CA ALA A 22 50.18 9.88 -0.74
C ALA A 22 49.01 9.21 -1.48
N SER A 23 49.29 8.09 -2.13
CA SER A 23 48.26 7.17 -2.58
C SER A 23 47.48 6.69 -1.37
N SER A 24 46.32 7.29 -1.11
CA SER A 24 45.30 6.69 -0.26
C SER A 24 44.80 5.44 -0.97
N SER A 25 45.40 4.30 -0.63
CA SER A 25 45.03 2.99 -1.16
C SER A 25 43.56 2.72 -0.85
N ALA A 26 42.76 2.47 -1.90
CA ALA A 26 41.31 2.21 -1.82
C ALA A 26 40.96 0.83 -1.24
N ASN A 27 41.75 0.31 -0.30
CA ASN A 27 41.75 -1.07 0.16
C ASN A 27 41.56 -1.22 1.70
N ASP A 28 40.83 -0.30 2.34
CA ASP A 28 40.47 -0.45 3.77
C ASP A 28 39.07 0.11 4.10
N ILE A 29 38.15 0.07 3.12
CA ILE A 29 36.71 0.07 3.41
C ILE A 29 36.33 -1.41 3.47
N GLY A 30 36.18 -1.94 4.68
CA GLY A 30 35.82 -3.35 4.89
C GLY A 30 34.49 -3.67 4.21
N SER A 31 34.51 -4.71 3.37
CA SER A 31 33.42 -5.40 2.63
C SER A 31 32.37 -4.59 1.85
N CYS A 32 32.24 -3.30 2.11
CA CYS A 32 31.15 -2.47 1.65
C CYS A 32 31.42 -1.86 0.26
N ARG A 33 30.40 -1.85 -0.59
CA ARG A 33 30.46 -1.23 -1.91
C ARG A 33 30.31 0.29 -1.79
N ALA A 34 31.30 1.02 -2.30
CA ALA A 34 31.22 2.48 -2.40
C ALA A 34 30.24 2.88 -3.52
N VAL A 35 29.19 3.61 -3.14
CA VAL A 35 28.26 4.29 -4.05
C VAL A 35 28.47 5.80 -3.87
N TYR A 36 28.33 6.58 -4.93
CA TYR A 36 28.61 8.01 -4.92
C TYR A 36 27.32 8.79 -5.15
N ASP A 37 27.13 9.89 -4.40
CA ASP A 37 26.11 10.89 -4.74
C ASP A 37 26.54 11.70 -5.98
N HIS A 38 25.70 12.62 -6.45
CA HIS A 38 26.05 13.45 -7.61
C HIS A 38 27.24 14.41 -7.38
N ASN A 39 27.64 14.64 -6.11
CA ASN A 39 28.80 15.46 -5.72
C ASN A 39 30.09 14.62 -5.71
N GLY A 40 30.01 13.31 -5.89
CA GLY A 40 31.13 12.40 -5.74
C GLY A 40 31.48 12.08 -4.27
N VAL A 41 30.56 12.30 -3.33
CA VAL A 41 30.74 11.88 -1.93
C VAL A 41 30.42 10.39 -1.83
N PRO A 42 31.37 9.54 -1.38
CA PRO A 42 31.13 8.12 -1.21
C PRO A 42 30.28 7.85 0.04
N PHE A 43 29.25 7.05 -0.13
CA PHE A 43 28.56 6.34 0.94
C PHE A 43 28.66 4.82 0.71
N CYS A 44 28.36 4.04 1.75
CA CYS A 44 28.56 2.61 1.79
C CYS A 44 27.21 1.90 1.61
N VAL A 45 27.17 0.89 0.73
CA VAL A 45 26.08 -0.10 0.61
C VAL A 45 26.65 -1.50 0.79
N LEU A 46 26.11 -2.27 1.74
CA LEU A 46 26.58 -3.63 2.00
C LEU A 46 26.23 -4.57 0.83
N PRO A 47 27.13 -5.51 0.49
CA PRO A 47 26.84 -6.51 -0.54
C PRO A 47 25.70 -7.44 -0.07
N PRO A 48 24.98 -8.12 -1.00
CA PRO A 48 23.73 -8.79 -0.65
C PRO A 48 23.88 -9.94 0.35
N ASP A 49 25.04 -10.61 0.36
CA ASP A 49 25.44 -11.68 1.27
C ASP A 49 25.81 -11.21 2.69
N GLU A 50 25.98 -9.89 2.89
CA GLU A 50 26.20 -9.27 4.20
C GLU A 50 25.00 -8.46 4.71
N GLN A 51 23.91 -8.40 3.95
CA GLN A 51 22.65 -7.87 4.44
C GLN A 51 22.09 -8.80 5.55
N PRO A 52 21.44 -8.28 6.60
CA PRO A 52 20.85 -9.12 7.64
C PRO A 52 19.85 -10.15 7.09
N ALA A 53 19.68 -11.28 7.79
CA ALA A 53 18.68 -12.28 7.43
C ALA A 53 17.28 -11.65 7.28
N CYS A 54 16.48 -12.16 6.34
CA CYS A 54 15.23 -11.52 5.90
C CYS A 54 14.08 -12.52 5.75
N GLY A 55 12.96 -12.24 6.44
CA GLY A 55 11.75 -13.08 6.43
C GLY A 55 10.77 -12.78 5.30
N LEU A 56 10.89 -11.64 4.62
CA LEU A 56 10.01 -11.21 3.53
C LEU A 56 10.80 -10.45 2.47
N TRP A 57 10.81 -10.95 1.24
CA TRP A 57 11.55 -10.35 0.12
C TRP A 57 10.62 -9.70 -0.89
N MET A 58 11.09 -8.69 -1.62
CA MET A 58 10.48 -8.17 -2.84
C MET A 58 11.47 -8.42 -4.00
N ALA A 59 11.01 -9.05 -5.09
CA ALA A 59 11.86 -9.44 -6.22
C ALA A 59 11.04 -9.56 -7.53
N PRO A 60 11.67 -9.71 -8.72
CA PRO A 60 10.94 -9.94 -9.97
C PRO A 60 10.01 -11.17 -9.93
N SER A 61 8.73 -10.95 -10.26
CA SER A 61 7.68 -11.99 -10.15
C SER A 61 7.97 -13.24 -10.98
N THR A 62 7.43 -14.39 -10.55
CA THR A 62 7.41 -15.64 -11.31
C THR A 62 6.41 -15.63 -12.46
N LEU A 63 5.50 -14.66 -12.50
CA LEU A 63 4.57 -14.41 -13.61
C LEU A 63 5.24 -13.80 -14.87
N GLY A 64 6.50 -13.36 -14.75
CA GLY A 64 7.25 -12.72 -15.84
C GLY A 64 7.20 -11.19 -15.80
N GLU A 65 7.85 -10.56 -16.78
CA GLU A 65 8.16 -9.12 -16.72
C GLU A 65 6.91 -8.22 -16.66
N GLY A 66 5.80 -8.61 -17.30
CA GLY A 66 4.56 -7.85 -17.28
C GLY A 66 3.91 -7.70 -15.90
N ALA A 67 4.20 -8.62 -14.96
CA ALA A 67 3.75 -8.54 -13.57
C ALA A 67 4.65 -7.67 -12.68
N ASN A 68 5.77 -7.16 -13.21
CA ASN A 68 6.77 -6.39 -12.48
C ASN A 68 7.36 -7.16 -11.27
N LEU A 69 6.87 -6.87 -10.07
CA LEU A 69 7.41 -7.37 -8.81
C LEU A 69 6.44 -8.35 -8.16
N GLY A 70 6.98 -9.26 -7.35
CA GLY A 70 6.23 -10.06 -6.38
C GLY A 70 6.93 -10.00 -5.02
N MET A 71 6.22 -10.44 -3.98
CA MET A 71 6.81 -10.64 -2.66
C MET A 71 7.01 -12.12 -2.39
N TYR A 72 8.06 -12.49 -1.67
CA TYR A 72 8.42 -13.89 -1.41
C TYR A 72 8.61 -14.13 0.09
N ALA A 73 8.10 -15.24 0.57
CA ALA A 73 8.36 -15.73 1.92
C ALA A 73 9.85 -16.08 2.05
N GLY A 74 10.59 -15.39 2.92
CA GLY A 74 12.00 -15.68 3.22
C GLY A 74 12.18 -16.80 4.26
N VAL A 75 11.12 -17.10 4.98
CA VAL A 75 10.98 -18.18 5.96
C VAL A 75 9.65 -18.91 5.71
N ASP A 76 9.44 -20.06 6.35
CA ASP A 76 8.14 -20.72 6.34
C ASP A 76 7.10 -19.88 7.10
N ILE A 77 5.89 -19.75 6.54
CA ILE A 77 4.79 -18.96 7.12
C ILE A 77 3.59 -19.88 7.36
N ASP A 78 3.23 -20.07 8.63
CA ASP A 78 2.06 -20.85 9.04
C ASP A 78 0.74 -20.24 8.57
N LYS A 79 -0.29 -21.09 8.44
CA LYS A 79 -1.66 -20.68 8.11
C LYS A 79 -2.27 -19.75 9.18
N GLY A 80 -2.85 -18.64 8.76
CA GLY A 80 -3.47 -17.64 9.65
C GLY A 80 -2.50 -16.60 10.21
N HIS A 81 -1.21 -16.71 9.91
CA HIS A 81 -0.19 -15.75 10.30
C HIS A 81 -0.42 -14.39 9.63
N VAL A 82 -0.24 -13.30 10.38
CA VAL A 82 -0.27 -11.92 9.85
C VAL A 82 1.11 -11.60 9.30
N ILE A 83 1.26 -11.61 7.98
CA ILE A 83 2.56 -11.39 7.32
C ILE A 83 3.03 -9.95 7.54
N GLN A 84 2.11 -8.99 7.43
CA GLN A 84 2.40 -7.59 7.68
C GLN A 84 1.17 -6.81 8.12
N LYS A 85 1.42 -5.69 8.81
CA LYS A 85 0.46 -4.69 9.25
C LYS A 85 0.77 -3.36 8.58
N GLU A 86 -0.07 -2.95 7.65
CA GLU A 86 0.18 -1.82 6.76
C GLU A 86 -0.55 -0.54 7.21
N ILE A 87 -0.09 0.60 6.70
CA ILE A 87 -0.86 1.84 6.75
C ILE A 87 -1.91 1.82 5.64
N ALA A 88 -3.11 2.30 5.93
CA ALA A 88 -4.14 2.56 4.94
C ALA A 88 -4.25 4.08 4.76
N ILE A 89 -3.77 4.63 3.66
CA ILE A 89 -3.80 6.08 3.40
C ILE A 89 -5.10 6.40 2.66
N PRO A 90 -6.09 7.03 3.32
CA PRO A 90 -7.34 7.36 2.67
C PRO A 90 -7.10 8.50 1.66
N ILE A 91 -7.70 8.38 0.48
CA ILE A 91 -7.60 9.31 -0.63
C ILE A 91 -9.00 9.87 -0.94
N ALA A 92 -9.07 11.17 -1.16
CA ALA A 92 -10.30 11.90 -1.34
C ALA A 92 -10.73 11.93 -2.82
N PHE A 93 -11.94 11.41 -3.06
CA PHE A 93 -12.79 11.66 -4.24
C PHE A 93 -12.10 11.61 -5.62
N ARG A 94 -11.89 10.41 -6.14
CA ARG A 94 -11.98 10.15 -7.59
C ARG A 94 -13.40 9.66 -7.90
N ASP A 95 -14.04 10.19 -8.94
CA ASP A 95 -15.36 9.68 -9.38
C ASP A 95 -15.18 8.30 -10.03
N TRP A 96 -15.59 7.25 -9.31
CA TRP A 96 -15.52 5.85 -9.73
C TRP A 96 -16.80 5.36 -10.42
N THR A 97 -17.75 6.25 -10.73
CA THR A 97 -19.15 5.85 -10.95
C THR A 97 -19.70 6.16 -12.35
N GLY A 98 -18.81 6.48 -13.28
CA GLY A 98 -19.10 6.22 -14.69
C GLY A 98 -19.29 4.71 -14.87
N PRO A 99 -20.43 4.23 -15.41
CA PRO A 99 -20.65 2.79 -15.64
C PRO A 99 -19.65 2.17 -16.63
N ASP A 100 -18.87 3.01 -17.32
CA ASP A 100 -17.84 2.63 -18.28
C ASP A 100 -16.41 2.59 -17.67
N TYR A 101 -16.20 3.07 -16.43
CA TYR A 101 -14.87 3.44 -15.91
C TYR A 101 -13.94 2.26 -15.57
N PHE A 102 -14.48 1.06 -15.30
CA PHE A 102 -13.65 -0.14 -15.07
C PHE A 102 -12.96 -0.65 -16.35
N TRP A 103 -13.44 -0.25 -17.53
CA TRP A 103 -12.93 -0.69 -18.84
C TRP A 103 -12.47 0.45 -19.73
N GLN A 104 -12.69 1.70 -19.31
CA GLN A 104 -12.16 2.89 -19.95
C GLN A 104 -11.19 3.57 -18.98
N LEU A 105 -9.89 3.30 -19.16
CA LEU A 105 -8.88 4.33 -18.94
C LEU A 105 -9.42 5.63 -19.55
N PRO A 106 -9.40 6.77 -18.84
CA PRO A 106 -10.09 7.97 -19.27
C PRO A 106 -9.71 8.29 -20.72
N GLU A 107 -10.69 8.29 -21.64
CA GLU A 107 -10.42 8.42 -23.08
C GLU A 107 -9.37 9.50 -23.31
N VAL A 108 -8.21 9.05 -23.81
CA VAL A 108 -6.99 9.84 -23.95
C VAL A 108 -7.36 11.10 -24.70
N ASP A 109 -7.38 12.21 -23.96
CA ASP A 109 -7.65 13.49 -24.55
C ASP A 109 -6.46 13.83 -25.46
N LYS A 110 -6.76 14.29 -26.67
CA LYS A 110 -5.76 14.72 -27.65
C LYS A 110 -4.94 15.92 -27.18
N SER A 111 -5.27 16.51 -26.03
CA SER A 111 -4.48 17.50 -25.29
C SER A 111 -3.27 16.93 -24.53
N GLY A 112 -3.28 15.65 -24.15
CA GLY A 112 -2.26 15.03 -23.29
C GLY A 112 -2.39 15.33 -21.79
N GLU A 113 -3.37 16.14 -21.35
CA GLU A 113 -3.55 16.51 -19.93
C GLU A 113 -4.12 15.37 -19.07
N LYS A 114 -4.69 14.32 -19.68
CA LYS A 114 -5.33 13.19 -18.96
C LYS A 114 -4.44 11.98 -18.70
N ASP A 115 -3.24 11.94 -19.28
CA ASP A 115 -2.31 10.82 -19.10
C ASP A 115 -1.67 10.84 -17.71
N ASP A 116 -1.46 12.05 -17.16
CA ASP A 116 -0.79 12.22 -15.89
C ASP A 116 -1.65 11.71 -14.72
N GLY A 117 -1.07 10.82 -13.91
CA GLY A 117 -1.81 10.15 -12.86
C GLY A 117 -2.77 9.05 -13.32
N ALA A 118 -2.77 8.65 -14.59
CA ALA A 118 -3.48 7.44 -15.03
C ALA A 118 -2.89 6.17 -14.38
N LEU A 119 -1.57 6.13 -14.16
CA LEU A 119 -0.87 5.03 -13.46
C LEU A 119 -1.44 4.78 -12.04
N TRP A 120 -1.84 5.86 -11.33
CA TRP A 120 -2.35 5.77 -9.97
C TRP A 120 -3.59 4.89 -9.81
N TYR A 121 -4.44 4.78 -10.84
CA TYR A 121 -5.65 3.96 -10.77
C TYR A 121 -5.34 2.48 -10.58
N ARG A 122 -4.13 2.03 -10.89
CA ARG A 122 -3.66 0.65 -10.65
C ARG A 122 -3.19 0.38 -9.22
N TYR A 123 -3.03 1.42 -8.39
CA TYR A 123 -2.45 1.34 -7.04
C TYR A 123 -3.42 1.79 -5.94
N ILE A 124 -4.67 2.11 -6.27
CA ILE A 124 -5.69 2.53 -5.31
C ILE A 124 -6.85 1.54 -5.25
N TRP A 125 -7.29 1.26 -4.04
CA TRP A 125 -8.37 0.33 -3.74
C TRP A 125 -9.66 1.08 -3.41
N SER A 126 -10.80 0.41 -3.52
CA SER A 126 -12.04 0.93 -2.93
C SER A 126 -11.91 1.01 -1.41
N GLY A 127 -12.37 2.11 -0.79
CA GLY A 127 -12.16 2.36 0.64
C GLY A 127 -12.70 1.29 1.59
N TRP A 128 -13.70 0.50 1.17
CA TRP A 128 -14.21 -0.62 1.96
C TRP A 128 -13.18 -1.73 2.18
N VAL A 129 -12.17 -1.87 1.31
CA VAL A 129 -11.09 -2.86 1.46
C VAL A 129 -10.35 -2.65 2.79
N ALA A 130 -10.14 -1.39 3.19
CA ALA A 130 -9.51 -1.03 4.46
C ALA A 130 -10.50 -0.57 5.54
N ASP A 131 -11.78 -0.99 5.49
CA ASP A 131 -12.85 -0.56 6.41
C ASP A 131 -13.03 0.98 6.56
N LEU A 132 -12.68 1.77 5.53
CA LEU A 132 -12.88 3.21 5.57
C LEU A 132 -14.37 3.56 5.52
N GLU A 133 -14.85 4.37 6.47
CA GLU A 133 -16.26 4.80 6.51
C GLU A 133 -16.68 5.53 5.22
N THR A 134 -17.63 4.96 4.48
CA THR A 134 -18.12 5.53 3.21
C THR A 134 -19.22 6.58 3.44
N TYR A 135 -19.10 7.71 2.73
CA TYR A 135 -19.93 8.90 2.94
C TYR A 135 -21.12 9.00 1.97
N GLN A 136 -22.20 8.26 2.23
CA GLN A 136 -23.35 8.21 1.31
C GLN A 136 -24.31 9.43 1.36
N GLU A 137 -24.08 10.47 2.19
CA GLU A 137 -25.08 11.54 2.39
C GLU A 137 -25.30 12.47 1.17
N THR A 138 -24.30 12.71 0.31
CA THR A 138 -24.36 13.84 -0.64
C THR A 138 -24.20 13.49 -2.12
N ASN A 139 -23.42 12.47 -2.50
CA ASN A 139 -23.38 11.99 -3.88
C ASN A 139 -23.24 10.47 -3.94
N LEU A 140 -23.94 9.82 -4.89
CA LEU A 140 -23.72 8.38 -5.15
C LEU A 140 -22.41 8.15 -5.93
N GLN A 141 -21.79 9.22 -6.42
CA GLN A 141 -20.56 9.19 -7.22
C GLN A 141 -19.26 9.31 -6.40
N ALA A 142 -19.37 9.34 -5.07
CA ALA A 142 -18.33 9.82 -4.18
C ALA A 142 -17.81 8.70 -3.26
N ASN A 143 -17.20 7.67 -3.86
CA ASN A 143 -16.51 6.62 -3.11
C ASN A 143 -15.22 7.18 -2.49
N LYS A 144 -14.91 6.77 -1.24
CA LYS A 144 -13.53 6.86 -0.73
C LYS A 144 -12.70 5.82 -1.48
N VAL A 145 -11.47 6.19 -1.83
CA VAL A 145 -10.44 5.23 -2.25
C VAL A 145 -9.33 5.21 -1.21
N VAL A 146 -8.51 4.17 -1.22
CA VAL A 146 -7.44 3.97 -0.24
C VAL A 146 -6.18 3.48 -0.93
N PHE A 147 -5.05 4.06 -0.58
CA PHE A 147 -3.73 3.59 -0.97
C PHE A 147 -3.16 2.76 0.18
N VAL A 148 -2.75 1.52 -0.11
CA VAL A 148 -2.23 0.58 0.88
C VAL A 148 -0.83 0.15 0.42
N PRO A 149 0.18 0.98 0.68
CA PRO A 149 1.42 1.00 -0.09
C PRO A 149 2.33 -0.23 0.05
N GLY A 150 2.17 -1.09 1.06
CA GLY A 150 3.06 -2.23 1.27
C GLY A 150 2.66 -3.44 0.42
N ILE A 151 2.35 -4.55 1.09
CA ILE A 151 1.90 -5.78 0.45
C ILE A 151 0.69 -5.51 -0.47
N GLY A 152 -0.26 -4.67 -0.02
CA GLY A 152 -1.45 -4.29 -0.78
C GLY A 152 -1.20 -3.63 -2.15
N CYS A 153 0.02 -3.19 -2.45
CA CYS A 153 0.41 -2.66 -3.76
C CYS A 153 1.54 -3.46 -4.45
N THR A 154 2.04 -4.53 -3.83
CA THR A 154 3.26 -5.24 -4.26
C THR A 154 3.03 -6.69 -4.67
N ILE A 155 2.02 -7.39 -4.14
CA ILE A 155 1.76 -8.78 -4.53
C ILE A 155 0.87 -8.90 -5.77
N ASN A 156 1.02 -10.01 -6.48
CA ASN A 156 0.20 -10.34 -7.64
C ASN A 156 -1.05 -11.14 -7.23
N SER A 157 -2.07 -11.14 -8.08
CA SER A 157 -3.27 -11.96 -7.90
C SER A 157 -3.30 -13.14 -8.84
N ILE A 158 -3.46 -14.32 -8.25
CA ILE A 158 -3.63 -15.61 -8.93
C ILE A 158 -4.58 -16.42 -8.04
N LEU A 159 -5.87 -16.45 -8.39
CA LEU A 159 -6.97 -17.00 -7.56
C LEU A 159 -6.59 -18.29 -6.82
N GLU A 160 -6.01 -19.23 -7.56
CA GLU A 160 -5.79 -20.60 -7.06
C GLU A 160 -4.41 -20.81 -6.42
N MET A 161 -3.47 -19.90 -6.69
CA MET A 161 -2.25 -19.78 -5.90
C MET A 161 -2.43 -18.87 -4.69
N ARG A 162 -3.60 -18.21 -4.50
CA ARG A 162 -3.85 -17.30 -3.38
C ARG A 162 -3.43 -17.97 -2.08
N ASN A 163 -2.31 -17.52 -1.53
CA ASN A 163 -1.75 -18.08 -0.31
C ASN A 163 -1.89 -17.09 0.84
N VAL A 164 -2.31 -15.86 0.51
CA VAL A 164 -2.87 -14.90 1.45
C VAL A 164 -4.30 -14.48 1.11
N GLN A 165 -5.03 -14.06 2.13
CA GLN A 165 -6.11 -13.10 2.00
C GLN A 165 -5.45 -11.73 1.77
N SER A 166 -5.86 -11.03 0.71
CA SER A 166 -5.37 -9.67 0.41
C SER A 166 -5.53 -8.75 1.62
N THR A 167 -4.82 -7.63 1.63
CA THR A 167 -4.82 -6.70 2.75
C THR A 167 -6.23 -6.14 3.00
N HIS A 168 -6.81 -6.47 4.17
CA HIS A 168 -8.19 -6.10 4.52
C HIS A 168 -8.31 -5.48 5.92
N GLY A 169 -9.29 -4.57 6.02
CA GLY A 169 -9.67 -3.82 7.20
C GLY A 169 -8.63 -2.79 7.63
N SER A 170 -8.96 -1.96 8.62
CA SER A 170 -7.95 -1.14 9.31
C SER A 170 -8.43 -0.77 10.71
N THR A 171 -7.49 -0.44 11.59
CA THR A 171 -7.77 0.08 12.92
C THR A 171 -7.61 1.59 12.90
N TYR A 172 -8.69 2.31 13.25
CA TYR A 172 -8.59 3.75 13.51
C TYR A 172 -7.90 3.99 14.87
N ASP A 173 -6.74 4.62 14.82
CA ASP A 173 -5.91 4.99 15.96
C ASP A 173 -5.19 6.32 15.66
N THR A 174 -5.17 7.25 16.62
CA THR A 174 -4.50 8.55 16.49
C THR A 174 -3.11 8.57 17.13
N ALA A 175 -2.62 7.41 17.60
CA ALA A 175 -1.36 7.25 18.33
C ALA A 175 -1.27 8.15 19.58
N GLY A 176 -2.42 8.38 20.24
CA GLY A 176 -2.54 9.23 21.43
C GLY A 176 -2.77 10.73 21.15
N LEU A 177 -2.83 11.15 19.88
CA LEU A 177 -3.09 12.53 19.48
C LEU A 177 -4.59 12.85 19.41
N THR A 178 -4.90 14.14 19.45
CA THR A 178 -6.27 14.69 19.46
C THR A 178 -6.49 15.66 18.30
N ARG A 179 -7.75 16.05 18.04
CA ARG A 179 -8.09 17.13 17.09
C ARG A 179 -7.46 18.48 17.47
N GLY A 180 -7.04 18.66 18.72
CA GLY A 180 -6.36 19.87 19.18
C GLY A 180 -4.90 19.96 18.76
N ASP A 181 -4.25 18.84 18.44
CA ASP A 181 -2.83 18.79 18.11
C ASP A 181 -2.52 19.33 16.70
N PRO A 182 -1.36 19.97 16.47
CA PRO A 182 -1.00 20.50 15.15
C PRO A 182 -0.89 19.43 14.07
N SER A 183 -0.64 18.16 14.41
CA SER A 183 -0.61 17.05 13.47
C SER A 183 -1.98 16.41 13.19
N ALA A 184 -3.08 16.94 13.75
CA ALA A 184 -4.42 16.44 13.49
C ALA A 184 -4.71 16.41 11.98
N GLY A 185 -4.83 15.20 11.41
CA GLY A 185 -5.07 14.99 9.99
C GLY A 185 -3.86 15.23 9.07
N ALA A 186 -2.64 15.34 9.62
CA ALA A 186 -1.38 15.40 8.87
C ALA A 186 -0.85 14.01 8.46
N PHE A 187 -1.30 12.94 9.13
CA PHE A 187 -1.02 11.55 8.79
C PHE A 187 -2.33 10.75 8.73
N SER A 188 -2.30 9.54 8.18
CA SER A 188 -3.47 8.64 8.20
C SER A 188 -3.71 8.06 9.59
N PRO A 189 -4.93 8.18 10.15
CA PRO A 189 -5.29 7.51 11.39
C PRO A 189 -5.67 6.04 11.18
N TYR A 190 -5.57 5.50 9.97
CA TYR A 190 -5.95 4.13 9.63
C TYR A 190 -4.70 3.24 9.49
N TYR A 191 -4.49 2.38 10.48
CA TYR A 191 -3.30 1.52 10.63
C TYR A 191 -3.69 0.04 10.72
N ASP A 192 -2.70 -0.84 10.90
CA ASP A 192 -2.89 -2.26 11.14
C ASP A 192 -3.80 -2.94 10.08
N SER A 193 -3.69 -2.52 8.82
CA SER A 193 -4.33 -3.18 7.67
C SER A 193 -3.60 -4.50 7.39
N GLN A 194 -4.29 -5.66 7.39
CA GLN A 194 -3.62 -6.95 7.57
C GLN A 194 -3.68 -7.84 6.33
N THR A 195 -2.50 -8.27 5.86
CA THR A 195 -2.37 -9.45 4.99
C THR A 195 -2.22 -10.70 5.85
N LYS A 196 -3.03 -11.75 5.60
CA LYS A 196 -2.98 -13.01 6.37
C LYS A 196 -2.81 -14.20 5.46
N SER A 197 -1.94 -15.13 5.83
CA SER A 197 -1.83 -16.41 5.12
C SER A 197 -3.13 -17.23 5.26
N VAL A 198 -3.63 -17.80 4.16
CA VAL A 198 -4.82 -18.69 4.15
C VAL A 198 -4.43 -20.17 4.12
N ARG A 199 -3.15 -20.46 3.92
CA ARG A 199 -2.52 -21.78 3.90
C ARG A 199 -1.06 -21.64 4.37
N PHE A 200 -0.38 -22.77 4.62
CA PHE A 200 1.07 -22.78 4.83
C PHE A 200 1.81 -22.29 3.57
N ILE A 201 2.81 -21.42 3.74
CA ILE A 201 3.63 -20.86 2.67
C ILE A 201 5.09 -21.23 2.95
N PRO A 202 5.70 -22.17 2.22
CA PRO A 202 7.10 -22.51 2.44
C PRO A 202 8.03 -21.40 1.94
N ALA A 203 9.21 -21.29 2.56
CA ALA A 203 10.28 -20.38 2.16
C ALA A 203 10.59 -20.48 0.65
N GLY A 204 10.93 -19.34 0.06
CA GLY A 204 11.13 -19.17 -1.38
C GLY A 204 9.85 -19.02 -2.20
N SER A 205 8.65 -19.19 -1.63
CA SER A 205 7.38 -19.06 -2.38
C SER A 205 6.96 -17.61 -2.53
N GLU A 206 6.50 -17.25 -3.74
CA GLU A 206 5.83 -15.97 -4.00
C GLU A 206 4.48 -15.93 -3.28
N ILE A 207 4.14 -14.75 -2.77
CA ILE A 207 2.91 -14.44 -2.08
C ILE A 207 1.91 -13.94 -3.11
N PHE A 208 0.77 -14.60 -3.18
CA PHE A 208 -0.32 -14.27 -4.09
C PHE A 208 -1.61 -13.99 -3.33
N ALA A 209 -2.28 -12.91 -3.71
CA ALA A 209 -3.62 -12.60 -3.28
C ALA A 209 -4.66 -13.12 -4.30
N ASP A 210 -5.91 -12.80 -4.00
CA ASP A 210 -7.08 -12.96 -4.84
C ASP A 210 -7.77 -11.60 -4.91
N TYR A 211 -7.78 -10.99 -6.10
CA TYR A 211 -8.44 -9.71 -6.40
C TYR A 211 -9.82 -9.92 -7.06
N GLY A 212 -10.31 -11.17 -7.11
CA GLY A 212 -11.53 -11.57 -7.80
C GLY A 212 -11.33 -11.84 -9.30
N ASP A 213 -12.26 -12.60 -9.87
CA ASP A 213 -12.25 -13.04 -11.28
C ASP A 213 -12.19 -11.86 -12.28
N GLU A 214 -12.75 -10.71 -11.91
CA GLU A 214 -12.84 -9.49 -12.75
C GLU A 214 -11.47 -8.80 -12.98
N TRP A 215 -10.45 -9.09 -12.16
CA TRP A 215 -9.15 -8.42 -12.16
C TRP A 215 -8.05 -9.13 -12.99
N ILE A 216 -8.34 -10.30 -13.56
CA ILE A 216 -7.30 -11.23 -14.07
C ILE A 216 -6.99 -11.19 -15.59
N PRO A 217 -7.79 -10.58 -16.49
CA PRO A 217 -7.36 -10.40 -17.88
C PRO A 217 -6.57 -9.09 -18.06
N ASP A 218 -5.41 -9.19 -18.74
CA ASP A 218 -4.62 -8.12 -19.40
C ASP A 218 -3.17 -7.87 -18.90
N ILE A 219 -2.49 -8.86 -18.31
CA ILE A 219 -1.01 -8.87 -18.25
C ILE A 219 -0.45 -9.60 -19.50
N PRO A 220 0.24 -8.92 -20.43
CA PRO A 220 0.77 -9.56 -21.63
C PRO A 220 1.79 -10.66 -21.30
N GLY A 221 1.51 -11.89 -21.76
CA GLY A 221 2.38 -13.05 -21.55
C GLY A 221 2.26 -13.73 -20.19
N ALA A 222 1.41 -13.25 -19.27
CA ALA A 222 1.13 -13.96 -18.03
C ALA A 222 0.30 -15.24 -18.29
N GLN A 223 0.52 -16.26 -17.47
CA GLN A 223 -0.23 -17.51 -17.51
C GLN A 223 -1.67 -17.28 -17.00
N ILE A 224 -2.69 -17.59 -17.80
CA ILE A 224 -4.09 -17.39 -17.44
C ILE A 224 -4.58 -18.55 -16.57
N THR A 225 -4.56 -18.35 -15.25
CA THR A 225 -4.87 -19.37 -14.23
C THR A 225 -6.32 -19.29 -13.72
N PHE A 226 -7.30 -19.19 -14.61
CA PHE A 226 -8.71 -19.31 -14.19
C PHE A 226 -9.02 -20.75 -13.77
N ASN A 227 -9.84 -20.93 -12.72
CA ASN A 227 -10.19 -22.27 -12.23
C ASN A 227 -10.78 -23.16 -13.32
N LEU A 228 -11.70 -22.64 -14.13
CA LEU A 228 -12.26 -23.35 -15.29
C LEU A 228 -11.21 -23.82 -16.32
N VAL A 229 -10.09 -23.11 -16.45
CA VAL A 229 -9.00 -23.46 -17.38
C VAL A 229 -8.11 -24.55 -16.78
N MET A 230 -7.76 -24.43 -15.51
CA MET A 230 -6.98 -25.45 -14.78
C MET A 230 -7.75 -26.76 -14.62
N ASP A 231 -9.05 -26.70 -14.36
CA ASP A 231 -9.89 -27.89 -14.21
C ASP A 231 -10.04 -28.64 -15.54
N ARG A 232 -10.21 -27.92 -16.67
CA ARG A 232 -10.17 -28.53 -18.02
C ARG A 232 -8.82 -29.18 -18.33
N ALA A 233 -7.72 -28.57 -17.89
CA ALA A 233 -6.38 -29.12 -18.10
C ALA A 233 -6.16 -30.39 -17.26
N GLU A 234 -6.66 -30.41 -16.02
CA GLU A 234 -6.65 -31.59 -15.15
C GLU A 234 -7.54 -32.71 -15.72
N ASP A 235 -8.73 -32.38 -16.22
CA ASP A 235 -9.64 -33.31 -16.91
C ASP A 235 -8.98 -33.93 -18.15
N PHE A 236 -8.37 -33.11 -19.03
CA PHE A 236 -7.62 -33.58 -20.19
C PHE A 236 -6.48 -34.53 -19.81
N LEU A 237 -5.69 -34.18 -18.77
CA LEU A 237 -4.60 -35.03 -18.32
C LEU A 237 -5.10 -36.38 -17.81
N ARG A 238 -6.12 -36.36 -16.95
CA ARG A 238 -6.69 -37.53 -16.27
C ARG A 238 -7.43 -38.47 -17.24
N ASP A 239 -8.28 -37.91 -18.10
CA ASP A 239 -9.24 -38.69 -18.88
C ASP A 239 -8.74 -39.03 -20.30
N GLU A 240 -7.79 -38.25 -20.85
CA GLU A 240 -7.23 -38.46 -22.19
C GLU A 240 -5.74 -38.79 -22.18
N TYR A 241 -4.89 -37.93 -21.61
CA TYR A 241 -3.44 -37.99 -21.80
C TYR A 241 -2.76 -39.16 -21.08
N PHE A 242 -2.96 -39.29 -19.75
CA PHE A 242 -2.38 -40.40 -18.99
C PHE A 242 -2.91 -41.78 -19.44
N PRO A 243 -4.23 -41.97 -19.70
CA PRO A 243 -4.75 -43.21 -20.28
C PRO A 243 -4.11 -43.56 -21.64
N PHE A 244 -3.86 -42.57 -22.51
CA PHE A 244 -3.15 -42.78 -23.77
C PHE A 244 -1.71 -43.26 -23.52
N VAL A 245 -0.94 -42.55 -22.69
CA VAL A 245 0.45 -42.89 -22.38
C VAL A 245 0.57 -44.31 -21.80
N GLN A 246 -0.26 -44.65 -20.81
CA GLN A 246 -0.28 -45.96 -20.17
C GLN A 246 -0.64 -47.09 -21.13
N LYS A 247 -1.60 -46.86 -22.03
CA LYS A 247 -2.03 -47.84 -23.04
C LYS A 247 -0.97 -48.15 -24.08
N HIS A 248 -0.15 -47.16 -24.45
CA HIS A 248 0.78 -47.26 -25.59
C HIS A 248 2.23 -47.61 -25.21
N ASN A 249 2.60 -47.59 -23.92
CA ASN A 249 3.91 -48.02 -23.40
C ASN A 249 5.11 -47.50 -24.22
N LEU A 250 5.13 -46.19 -24.45
CA LEU A 250 6.10 -45.51 -25.30
C LEU A 250 7.47 -45.37 -24.60
N PRO A 251 8.60 -45.37 -25.33
CA PRO A 251 9.92 -45.20 -24.72
C PRO A 251 10.12 -43.75 -24.19
N PRO A 252 10.98 -43.53 -23.18
CA PRO A 252 11.05 -42.24 -22.46
C PRO A 252 11.33 -41.01 -23.34
N ASN A 253 12.16 -41.15 -24.37
CA ASN A 253 12.46 -40.07 -25.31
C ASN A 253 11.26 -39.69 -26.20
N VAL A 254 10.35 -40.64 -26.45
CA VAL A 254 9.09 -40.37 -27.17
C VAL A 254 8.05 -39.76 -26.23
N LEU A 255 8.05 -40.13 -24.94
CA LEU A 255 7.19 -39.49 -23.93
C LEU A 255 7.57 -38.03 -23.70
N GLU A 256 8.86 -37.73 -23.57
CA GLU A 256 9.38 -36.35 -23.48
C GLU A 256 9.02 -35.54 -24.74
N GLY A 257 9.19 -36.13 -25.93
CA GLY A 257 8.81 -35.48 -27.20
C GLY A 257 7.30 -35.26 -27.34
N LEU A 258 6.49 -36.23 -26.92
CA LEU A 258 5.03 -36.12 -26.92
C LEU A 258 4.52 -35.08 -25.93
N TRP A 259 5.11 -35.02 -24.73
CA TRP A 259 4.76 -34.04 -23.71
C TRP A 259 5.02 -32.60 -24.19
N ASN A 260 6.24 -32.35 -24.68
CA ASN A 260 6.60 -31.06 -25.24
C ASN A 260 5.71 -30.70 -26.45
N PHE A 261 5.42 -31.66 -27.34
CA PHE A 261 4.46 -31.46 -28.43
C PHE A 261 3.07 -31.09 -27.92
N THR A 262 2.49 -31.83 -26.98
CA THR A 262 1.13 -31.57 -26.46
C THR A 262 1.01 -30.21 -25.80
N ARG A 263 2.02 -29.74 -25.07
CA ARG A 263 2.07 -28.40 -24.48
C ARG A 263 2.22 -27.30 -25.54
N ASP A 264 3.17 -27.45 -26.46
CA ASP A 264 3.58 -26.37 -27.38
C ASP A 264 2.80 -26.33 -28.70
N PHE A 265 1.90 -27.30 -28.94
CA PHE A 265 1.10 -27.35 -30.16
C PHE A 265 0.05 -26.21 -30.21
N PRO A 266 -0.16 -25.55 -31.37
CA PRO A 266 -1.20 -24.53 -31.52
C PRO A 266 -2.60 -25.18 -31.54
N HIS A 267 -3.24 -25.23 -30.37
CA HIS A 267 -4.59 -25.77 -30.18
C HIS A 267 -5.69 -24.74 -30.49
N SER A 268 -6.90 -25.23 -30.77
CA SER A 268 -8.10 -24.40 -30.99
C SER A 268 -8.72 -23.84 -29.71
N GLN A 269 -8.29 -24.32 -28.54
CA GLN A 269 -8.54 -23.73 -27.22
C GLN A 269 -7.18 -23.58 -26.51
N PRO A 270 -6.38 -22.56 -26.85
CA PRO A 270 -5.01 -22.44 -26.36
C PRO A 270 -4.94 -22.31 -24.84
N GLU A 271 -5.96 -21.74 -24.20
CA GLU A 271 -5.98 -21.42 -22.77
C GLU A 271 -5.74 -22.67 -21.91
N THR A 272 -6.44 -23.77 -22.19
CA THR A 272 -6.32 -25.05 -21.47
C THR A 272 -4.89 -25.60 -21.49
N PHE A 273 -4.13 -25.38 -22.57
CA PHE A 273 -2.77 -25.89 -22.71
C PHE A 273 -1.73 -24.92 -22.14
N THR A 274 -2.05 -23.61 -22.01
CA THR A 274 -1.14 -22.62 -21.38
C THR A 274 -0.89 -22.88 -19.89
N VAL A 275 -1.78 -23.58 -19.19
CA VAL A 275 -1.63 -23.95 -17.77
C VAL A 275 -0.92 -25.29 -17.54
N LEU A 276 -0.53 -26.00 -18.61
CA LEU A 276 0.27 -27.22 -18.47
C LEU A 276 1.68 -26.92 -17.94
N PRO A 277 2.30 -27.84 -17.19
CA PRO A 277 3.65 -27.66 -16.64
C PRO A 277 4.68 -27.22 -17.70
N PRO A 278 5.42 -26.11 -17.47
CA PRO A 278 6.36 -25.55 -18.44
C PRO A 278 7.58 -26.44 -18.72
N SER A 279 8.30 -26.15 -19.80
CA SER A 279 9.44 -26.93 -20.34
C SER A 279 10.62 -27.17 -19.39
N LYS A 280 10.68 -26.49 -18.25
CA LYS A 280 11.65 -26.75 -17.18
C LYS A 280 11.36 -28.01 -16.36
N PHE A 281 10.16 -28.59 -16.51
CA PHE A 281 9.77 -29.86 -15.90
C PHE A 281 9.74 -30.95 -16.97
N HIS A 282 10.53 -32.00 -16.77
CA HIS A 282 10.62 -33.13 -17.69
C HIS A 282 9.48 -34.12 -17.46
N TRP A 283 9.20 -34.98 -18.44
CA TRP A 283 8.15 -35.98 -18.36
C TRP A 283 8.24 -36.85 -17.10
N ASN A 284 9.46 -37.19 -16.66
CA ASN A 284 9.67 -37.95 -15.43
C ASN A 284 9.14 -37.22 -14.18
N ASP A 285 9.28 -35.89 -14.11
CA ASP A 285 8.76 -35.08 -13.01
C ASP A 285 7.23 -35.09 -13.03
N ILE A 286 6.63 -34.95 -14.22
CA ILE A 286 5.18 -34.97 -14.43
C ILE A 286 4.60 -36.33 -14.03
N GLN A 287 5.24 -37.42 -14.44
CA GLN A 287 4.83 -38.79 -14.13
C GLN A 287 4.98 -39.11 -12.64
N GLN A 288 6.07 -38.67 -12.00
CA GLN A 288 6.29 -38.85 -10.57
C GLN A 288 5.26 -38.08 -9.75
N ALA A 289 5.06 -36.79 -10.04
CA ALA A 289 4.06 -35.98 -9.35
C ALA A 289 2.64 -36.52 -9.55
N TYR A 290 2.29 -37.00 -10.76
CA TYR A 290 1.00 -37.65 -11.01
C TYR A 290 0.82 -38.93 -10.19
N HIS A 291 1.86 -39.77 -10.10
CA HIS A 291 1.83 -40.96 -9.27
C HIS A 291 1.58 -40.58 -7.80
N ASP A 292 2.37 -39.66 -7.25
CA ASP A 292 2.33 -39.30 -5.83
C ASP A 292 1.02 -38.61 -5.43
N LEU A 293 0.44 -37.82 -6.34
CA LEU A 293 -0.89 -37.20 -6.18
C LEU A 293 -2.05 -38.18 -6.40
N SER A 294 -1.83 -39.30 -7.10
CA SER A 294 -2.82 -40.36 -7.33
C SER A 294 -2.85 -41.41 -6.22
N LEU A 295 -1.88 -41.42 -5.30
CA LEU A 295 -1.90 -42.31 -4.15
C LEU A 295 -3.09 -41.96 -3.23
N PRO A 296 -3.93 -42.93 -2.82
CA PRO A 296 -4.94 -42.68 -1.80
C PRO A 296 -4.29 -42.14 -0.53
N ALA A 297 -4.90 -41.12 0.09
CA ALA A 297 -4.40 -40.47 1.31
C ALA A 297 -4.50 -41.40 2.54
N GLN A 298 -3.70 -42.46 2.55
CA GLN A 298 -3.51 -43.39 3.67
C GLN A 298 -2.17 -43.08 4.35
N GLN A 299 -2.20 -42.90 5.67
CA GLN A 299 -1.04 -42.79 6.56
C GLN A 299 -0.22 -41.48 6.53
N GLN A 300 -0.90 -40.34 6.71
CA GLN A 300 -0.36 -39.20 7.46
C GLN A 300 -1.22 -38.85 8.70
N ASN A 301 -1.80 -39.88 9.33
CA ASN A 301 -2.32 -39.76 10.70
C ASN A 301 -1.22 -40.27 11.65
N ASN A 302 -0.42 -39.37 12.22
CA ASN A 302 0.35 -39.66 13.45
C ASN A 302 0.87 -38.43 14.21
N ASP A 303 0.65 -37.21 13.71
CA ASP A 303 0.86 -35.99 14.50
C ASP A 303 -0.48 -35.49 15.07
N ASN A 304 -0.51 -35.21 16.37
CA ASN A 304 -1.71 -34.87 17.15
C ASN A 304 -2.10 -33.38 17.03
N ASP A 305 -2.00 -32.79 15.85
CA ASP A 305 -2.40 -31.40 15.66
C ASP A 305 -3.89 -31.29 15.34
N ASN A 306 -4.63 -30.64 16.25
CA ASN A 306 -6.07 -30.33 16.14
C ASN A 306 -6.37 -29.23 15.11
N HIS A 307 -5.57 -29.11 14.05
CA HIS A 307 -5.86 -28.21 12.94
C HIS A 307 -6.83 -28.88 11.98
N GLN A 308 -8.12 -28.61 12.24
CA GLN A 308 -9.26 -29.09 11.46
C GLN A 308 -9.27 -28.42 10.07
N ASP A 309 -8.44 -28.95 9.18
CA ASP A 309 -8.15 -28.34 7.89
C ASP A 309 -9.29 -28.58 6.88
N TYR A 310 -10.26 -27.66 6.87
CA TYR A 310 -11.47 -27.73 6.04
C TYR A 310 -11.21 -27.58 4.52
N TYR A 311 -9.95 -27.45 4.12
CA TYR A 311 -9.48 -27.44 2.74
C TYR A 311 -8.33 -28.44 2.56
N LYS A 312 -8.60 -29.75 2.70
CA LYS A 312 -7.82 -30.75 1.95
C LYS A 312 -8.14 -30.56 0.47
N GLU A 313 -7.41 -29.65 -0.17
CA GLU A 313 -7.53 -29.40 -1.60
C GLU A 313 -7.32 -30.72 -2.37
N PRO A 314 -8.12 -30.97 -3.43
CA PRO A 314 -7.93 -32.14 -4.26
C PRO A 314 -6.53 -32.12 -4.89
N SER A 315 -5.94 -33.30 -5.02
CA SER A 315 -4.60 -33.52 -5.54
C SER A 315 -4.52 -33.24 -7.06
N SER A 316 -4.38 -31.96 -7.41
CA SER A 316 -4.29 -31.47 -8.80
C SER A 316 -2.84 -31.34 -9.24
N LEU A 317 -2.49 -32.00 -10.35
CA LEU A 317 -1.17 -31.95 -10.96
C LEU A 317 -0.86 -30.55 -11.50
N ILE A 318 -1.85 -29.90 -12.11
CA ILE A 318 -1.74 -28.54 -12.65
C ILE A 318 -1.38 -27.56 -11.53
N ARG A 319 -2.18 -27.56 -10.45
CA ARG A 319 -1.98 -26.67 -9.29
C ARG A 319 -0.66 -26.95 -8.57
N HIS A 320 -0.20 -28.20 -8.53
CA HIS A 320 1.13 -28.55 -8.00
C HIS A 320 2.24 -27.82 -8.76
N PHE A 321 2.32 -27.98 -10.09
CA PHE A 321 3.41 -27.39 -10.87
C PHE A 321 3.35 -25.88 -10.96
N ILE A 322 2.16 -25.27 -11.00
CA ILE A 322 2.00 -23.82 -10.94
C ILE A 322 2.55 -23.29 -9.60
N ARG A 323 2.30 -23.96 -8.46
CA ARG A 323 2.88 -23.61 -7.14
C ARG A 323 4.39 -23.79 -7.06
N GLN A 324 4.97 -24.80 -7.71
CA GLN A 324 6.43 -24.91 -7.83
C GLN A 324 7.02 -23.88 -8.81
N ASN A 325 6.24 -23.41 -9.80
CA ASN A 325 6.66 -22.31 -10.66
C ASN A 325 6.70 -20.98 -9.88
N GLY A 326 5.79 -20.80 -8.93
CA GLY A 326 5.74 -19.70 -7.96
C GLY A 326 6.87 -19.67 -6.92
N LYS A 327 7.97 -20.42 -7.08
CA LYS A 327 9.09 -20.46 -6.10
C LYS A 327 10.42 -19.99 -6.68
N ARG A 328 11.26 -19.44 -5.81
CA ARG A 328 12.65 -19.05 -6.05
C ARG A 328 13.57 -19.72 -5.02
N ASN A 329 14.84 -19.92 -5.39
CA ASN A 329 15.86 -20.33 -4.41
C ASN A 329 16.16 -19.15 -3.47
N MET A 330 16.44 -19.43 -2.20
CA MET A 330 16.88 -18.44 -1.22
C MET A 330 18.16 -17.71 -1.66
N ASP A 331 19.14 -18.42 -2.24
CA ASP A 331 20.37 -17.78 -2.75
C ASP A 331 20.07 -16.73 -3.84
N TRP A 332 19.05 -17.00 -4.66
CA TRP A 332 18.59 -16.07 -5.70
C TRP A 332 17.84 -14.88 -5.08
N LEU A 333 17.02 -15.10 -4.05
CA LEU A 333 16.34 -14.02 -3.33
C LEU A 333 17.34 -13.09 -2.63
N VAL A 334 18.42 -13.66 -2.05
CA VAL A 334 19.54 -12.87 -1.48
C VAL A 334 20.19 -11.98 -2.55
N GLN A 335 20.47 -12.50 -3.75
CA GLN A 335 21.18 -11.76 -4.81
C GLN A 335 20.31 -10.73 -5.55
N GLU A 336 19.06 -11.09 -5.87
CA GLU A 336 18.17 -10.30 -6.72
C GLU A 336 17.14 -9.48 -5.95
N GLY A 337 16.73 -9.95 -4.77
CA GLY A 337 15.68 -9.35 -3.98
C GLY A 337 16.07 -8.09 -3.22
N ARG A 338 15.07 -7.56 -2.51
CA ARG A 338 15.17 -6.50 -1.52
C ARG A 338 14.41 -6.92 -0.28
N CYS A 339 14.99 -6.73 0.90
CA CYS A 339 14.34 -7.11 2.14
C CYS A 339 13.18 -6.17 2.49
N CYS A 340 12.13 -6.73 3.10
CA CYS A 340 10.87 -6.06 3.44
C CYS A 340 10.39 -6.35 4.87
N ASP A 341 11.24 -6.87 5.76
CA ASP A 341 10.88 -7.13 7.17
C ASP A 341 11.81 -6.48 8.21
N TYR A 342 12.76 -5.64 7.79
CA TYR A 342 13.63 -4.86 8.69
C TYR A 342 12.88 -3.78 9.50
N MET A 343 11.62 -3.47 9.14
CA MET A 343 10.81 -2.43 9.77
C MET A 343 9.52 -2.99 10.35
N ARG A 344 9.16 -2.50 11.54
CA ARG A 344 7.84 -2.65 12.18
C ARG A 344 7.25 -1.28 12.51
N THR A 345 5.92 -1.18 12.56
CA THR A 345 5.24 0.04 13.05
C THR A 345 5.28 0.12 14.58
N GLY A 346 5.28 1.34 15.12
CA GLY A 346 5.12 1.66 16.54
C GLY A 346 4.61 3.09 16.74
N VAL A 347 4.30 3.50 17.97
CA VAL A 347 4.07 4.92 18.28
C VAL A 347 5.42 5.64 18.24
N SER A 348 5.50 6.76 17.53
CA SER A 348 6.75 7.52 17.37
C SER A 348 7.19 8.17 18.69
N ASN A 349 8.50 8.27 18.90
CA ASN A 349 9.07 9.08 19.98
C ASN A 349 9.11 10.57 19.64
N ILE A 350 8.92 10.92 18.37
CA ILE A 350 8.90 12.31 17.89
C ILE A 350 7.54 12.94 18.25
N PRO A 351 7.52 14.06 19.00
CA PRO A 351 6.27 14.74 19.36
C PRO A 351 5.42 15.05 18.12
N HIS A 352 4.12 14.73 18.22
CA HIS A 352 3.13 14.94 17.17
C HIS A 352 3.30 14.11 15.88
N ALA A 353 4.32 13.25 15.73
CA ALA A 353 4.53 12.46 14.51
C ALA A 353 3.58 11.25 14.35
N GLY A 354 2.83 10.89 15.39
CA GLY A 354 1.88 9.78 15.34
C GLY A 354 2.59 8.42 15.45
N ARG A 355 2.60 7.65 14.37
CA ARG A 355 3.31 6.35 14.30
C ARG A 355 4.60 6.46 13.49
N GLY A 356 5.60 5.66 13.88
CA GLY A 356 6.92 5.59 13.25
C GLY A 356 7.30 4.17 12.80
N ALA A 357 8.33 4.09 11.97
CA ALA A 357 9.03 2.85 11.60
C ALA A 357 10.13 2.56 12.63
N PHE A 358 10.27 1.31 13.04
CA PHE A 358 11.26 0.86 14.01
C PHE A 358 11.99 -0.36 13.48
N ALA A 359 13.30 -0.46 13.74
CA ALA A 359 14.11 -1.60 13.33
C ALA A 359 13.65 -2.90 14.03
N THR A 360 13.59 -4.01 13.30
CA THR A 360 13.21 -5.35 13.82
C THR A 360 14.40 -6.23 14.19
N ARG A 361 15.61 -5.67 14.11
CA ARG A 361 16.92 -6.27 14.39
C ARG A 361 17.99 -5.18 14.26
N ASP A 362 19.21 -5.45 14.69
CA ASP A 362 20.34 -4.56 14.39
C ASP A 362 20.58 -4.48 12.87
N LEU A 363 20.69 -3.26 12.35
CA LEU A 363 20.96 -2.96 10.93
C LEU A 363 22.30 -2.21 10.83
N PRO A 364 23.38 -2.85 10.34
CA PRO A 364 24.66 -2.18 10.17
C PRO A 364 24.60 -1.00 9.18
N LYS A 365 25.58 -0.10 9.30
CA LYS A 365 25.79 0.98 8.32
C LYS A 365 25.89 0.41 6.90
N GLY A 366 25.12 1.01 5.98
CA GLY A 366 25.06 0.58 4.58
C GLY A 366 24.07 -0.55 4.29
N THR A 367 23.35 -1.07 5.30
CA THR A 367 22.17 -1.92 5.06
C THR A 367 21.12 -1.15 4.25
N ILE A 368 20.50 -1.84 3.29
CA ILE A 368 19.31 -1.33 2.60
C ILE A 368 18.13 -1.63 3.52
N VAL A 369 17.73 -0.67 4.36
CA VAL A 369 16.70 -0.84 5.39
C VAL A 369 15.30 -1.07 4.80
N GLY A 370 15.10 -0.65 3.56
CA GLY A 370 13.84 -0.80 2.83
C GLY A 370 14.00 -0.44 1.35
N TYR A 371 13.00 -0.78 0.56
CA TYR A 371 12.95 -0.54 -0.88
C TYR A 371 11.52 -0.19 -1.29
N SER A 372 11.37 0.80 -2.16
CA SER A 372 10.05 1.20 -2.67
C SER A 372 10.09 1.61 -4.14
N PRO A 373 9.45 0.84 -5.04
CA PRO A 373 9.00 1.34 -6.33
C PRO A 373 8.13 2.60 -6.22
N LEU A 374 8.16 3.44 -7.25
CA LEU A 374 7.54 4.76 -7.24
C LEU A 374 6.44 4.88 -8.31
N VAL A 375 5.22 5.16 -7.88
CA VAL A 375 4.14 5.66 -8.75
C VAL A 375 4.43 7.12 -9.06
N HIS A 376 4.69 7.44 -10.33
CA HIS A 376 5.07 8.78 -10.75
C HIS A 376 3.88 9.59 -11.27
N ALA A 377 3.93 10.90 -11.04
CA ALA A 377 3.15 11.92 -11.72
C ALA A 377 4.11 13.03 -12.19
N GLY A 378 3.88 13.57 -13.39
CA GLY A 378 4.86 14.36 -14.14
C GLY A 378 4.59 15.87 -14.13
N THR A 379 3.85 16.33 -15.12
CA THR A 379 3.54 17.75 -15.38
C THR A 379 2.54 18.32 -14.37
N PHE A 380 1.56 17.51 -13.95
CA PHE A 380 0.38 17.90 -13.19
C PHE A 380 0.32 17.27 -11.79
N GLY A 381 1.44 16.81 -11.24
CA GLY A 381 1.49 16.04 -9.99
C GLY A 381 0.77 16.71 -8.81
N LEU A 382 0.95 18.01 -8.61
CA LEU A 382 0.26 18.75 -7.52
C LEU A 382 -1.25 18.92 -7.77
N ASP A 383 -1.66 19.07 -9.04
CA ASP A 383 -3.06 19.22 -9.42
C ASP A 383 -3.83 17.90 -9.25
N LEU A 384 -3.16 16.76 -9.48
CA LEU A 384 -3.69 15.41 -9.29
C LEU A 384 -4.14 15.13 -7.84
N TYR A 385 -3.50 15.77 -6.85
CA TYR A 385 -3.88 15.66 -5.44
C TYR A 385 -4.73 16.84 -4.95
N ASN A 386 -5.20 17.71 -5.84
CA ASN A 386 -5.93 18.90 -5.44
C ASN A 386 -7.43 18.63 -5.33
N VAL A 387 -7.94 18.54 -4.09
CA VAL A 387 -9.31 18.12 -3.78
C VAL A 387 -10.23 19.35 -3.72
N PRO A 388 -11.30 19.43 -4.54
CA PRO A 388 -12.27 20.51 -4.48
C PRO A 388 -13.32 20.30 -3.37
N TYR A 389 -13.27 21.11 -2.32
CA TYR A 389 -14.26 21.12 -1.23
C TYR A 389 -15.40 22.07 -1.57
N THR A 390 -16.60 21.54 -1.85
CA THR A 390 -17.81 22.33 -2.15
C THR A 390 -18.82 22.30 -1.00
N MET A 391 -18.89 23.41 -0.24
CA MET A 391 -19.76 23.51 0.94
C MET A 391 -21.23 23.81 0.57
N GLY A 392 -21.94 22.77 0.12
CA GLY A 392 -23.40 22.78 -0.06
C GLY A 392 -23.88 23.22 -1.45
N LYS A 393 -25.05 22.70 -1.84
CA LYS A 393 -25.57 22.73 -3.23
C LYS A 393 -25.81 24.12 -3.85
N ASN A 394 -25.87 25.18 -3.04
CA ASN A 394 -26.26 26.53 -3.48
C ASN A 394 -25.18 27.60 -3.20
N SER A 395 -23.96 27.23 -2.81
CA SER A 395 -22.91 28.19 -2.44
C SER A 395 -21.76 28.19 -3.45
N THR A 396 -21.93 28.92 -4.55
CA THR A 396 -20.86 29.18 -5.55
C THR A 396 -19.65 29.92 -4.99
N ASN A 397 -19.76 30.48 -3.78
CA ASN A 397 -18.73 31.33 -3.17
C ASN A 397 -17.94 30.65 -2.03
N ASN A 398 -18.26 29.38 -1.68
CA ASN A 398 -17.57 28.61 -0.63
C ASN A 398 -17.00 27.29 -1.19
N SER A 399 -16.39 27.35 -2.37
CA SER A 399 -15.52 26.29 -2.88
C SER A 399 -14.06 26.66 -2.60
N TYR A 400 -13.32 25.75 -1.97
CA TYR A 400 -11.86 25.87 -1.84
C TYR A 400 -11.20 24.57 -2.26
N ASN A 401 -9.99 24.67 -2.80
CA ASN A 401 -9.19 23.50 -3.15
C ASN A 401 -8.15 23.26 -2.05
N LYS A 402 -7.85 22.00 -1.76
CA LYS A 402 -6.89 21.59 -0.73
C LYS A 402 -6.20 20.29 -1.18
N SER A 403 -4.90 20.20 -0.98
CA SER A 403 -4.16 18.96 -1.25
C SER A 403 -4.63 17.78 -0.39
N ASP A 404 -4.71 16.61 -1.01
CA ASP A 404 -5.09 15.36 -0.38
C ASP A 404 -4.01 14.86 0.60
N LEU A 405 -4.39 13.98 1.52
CA LEU A 405 -3.51 13.43 2.55
C LEU A 405 -2.30 12.69 1.95
N VAL A 406 -2.48 12.04 0.79
CA VAL A 406 -1.41 11.27 0.12
C VAL A 406 -0.19 12.12 -0.24
N LEU A 407 -0.35 13.45 -0.39
CA LEU A 407 0.78 14.36 -0.61
C LEU A 407 1.83 14.27 0.51
N ASN A 408 1.44 14.02 1.76
CA ASN A 408 2.37 13.90 2.88
C ASN A 408 3.19 12.60 2.87
N TYR A 409 2.85 11.67 1.97
CA TYR A 409 3.57 10.43 1.72
C TYR A 409 4.26 10.44 0.34
N ALA A 410 4.10 11.51 -0.44
CA ALA A 410 4.70 11.69 -1.75
C ALA A 410 6.06 12.39 -1.64
N PHE A 411 7.03 11.96 -2.43
CA PHE A 411 8.29 12.66 -2.63
C PHE A 411 8.17 13.68 -3.76
N GLY A 412 8.80 14.85 -3.60
CA GLY A 412 8.79 15.93 -4.58
C GLY A 412 9.98 16.88 -4.41
N HIS A 413 10.05 17.93 -5.23
CA HIS A 413 11.14 18.92 -5.18
C HIS A 413 10.59 20.30 -5.54
N SER A 414 10.97 21.37 -4.83
CA SER A 414 10.43 22.73 -5.05
C SER A 414 10.58 23.24 -6.48
N ALA A 415 11.75 23.01 -7.09
CA ALA A 415 12.04 23.29 -8.51
C ALA A 415 11.32 22.37 -9.53
N SER A 416 10.43 21.45 -9.12
CA SER A 416 9.78 20.48 -10.02
C SER A 416 8.27 20.35 -9.84
N THR A 417 7.55 19.94 -10.89
CA THR A 417 6.16 19.45 -10.82
C THR A 417 6.06 17.96 -10.48
N VAL A 418 7.15 17.20 -10.61
CA VAL A 418 7.17 15.74 -10.42
C VAL A 418 6.84 15.38 -8.99
N LEU A 419 5.94 14.41 -8.81
CA LEU A 419 5.67 13.76 -7.54
C LEU A 419 5.79 12.23 -7.67
N LEU A 420 6.49 11.62 -6.72
CA LEU A 420 6.81 10.19 -6.71
C LEU A 420 6.26 9.56 -5.44
N ASN A 421 5.38 8.57 -5.58
CA ASN A 421 4.71 7.97 -4.44
C ASN A 421 5.26 6.57 -4.19
N PRO A 422 5.94 6.36 -3.04
CA PRO A 422 6.52 5.09 -2.70
C PRO A 422 5.41 4.12 -2.33
N TYR A 423 5.45 2.97 -2.99
CA TYR A 423 4.82 1.76 -2.51
C TYR A 423 5.94 0.76 -2.19
N GLY A 424 5.88 0.14 -1.03
CA GLY A 424 6.92 -0.67 -0.46
C GLY A 424 6.61 -0.96 1.01
N SER A 425 7.21 -2.02 1.54
CA SER A 425 6.96 -2.42 2.92
C SER A 425 7.41 -1.34 3.90
N MET A 426 6.47 -0.88 4.75
CA MET A 426 6.68 -0.01 5.92
C MET A 426 7.33 1.38 5.69
N VAL A 427 7.86 1.69 4.50
CA VAL A 427 8.57 2.96 4.21
C VAL A 427 7.74 4.21 4.51
N ASN A 428 6.41 4.15 4.35
CA ASN A 428 5.50 5.25 4.63
C ASN A 428 5.31 5.54 6.14
N TYR A 429 5.98 4.80 7.03
CA TYR A 429 6.07 5.10 8.48
C TYR A 429 7.40 5.78 8.87
N ILE A 430 8.36 5.95 7.96
CA ILE A 430 9.66 6.58 8.27
C ILE A 430 9.45 8.09 8.48
N ASN A 431 9.56 8.56 9.72
CA ASN A 431 9.31 9.95 10.09
C ASN A 431 10.48 10.90 9.80
N HIS A 432 10.18 12.20 9.79
CA HIS A 432 11.18 13.25 9.66
C HIS A 432 12.10 13.36 10.90
N SER A 433 13.40 13.55 10.68
CA SER A 433 14.35 14.05 11.70
C SER A 433 15.49 14.85 11.05
N PRO A 434 15.90 16.00 11.62
CA PRO A 434 17.12 16.70 11.22
C PRO A 434 18.41 15.96 11.66
N GLN A 435 18.28 14.88 12.43
CA GLN A 435 19.34 13.92 12.72
C GLN A 435 18.91 12.54 12.16
N PRO A 436 18.95 12.34 10.83
CA PRO A 436 18.53 11.10 10.20
C PRO A 436 19.49 9.95 10.52
N ASN A 437 18.95 8.73 10.58
CA ASN A 437 19.74 7.49 10.53
C ASN A 437 19.62 6.79 9.17
N VAL A 438 18.71 7.23 8.30
CA VAL A 438 18.48 6.70 6.95
C VAL A 438 18.37 7.81 5.90
N ARG A 439 18.80 7.53 4.66
CA ARG A 439 18.53 8.37 3.48
C ARG A 439 17.95 7.57 2.32
N VAL A 440 17.19 8.22 1.44
CA VAL A 440 16.87 7.67 0.11
C VAL A 440 18.03 7.84 -0.88
N VAL A 441 18.14 6.89 -1.80
CA VAL A 441 18.96 6.97 -3.02
C VAL A 441 18.26 6.27 -4.19
N TRP A 442 18.71 6.54 -5.40
CA TRP A 442 18.39 5.70 -6.56
C TRP A 442 19.16 4.38 -6.51
N PRO A 443 18.53 3.22 -6.76
CA PRO A 443 19.22 1.97 -7.01
C PRO A 443 20.29 2.12 -8.09
N ASP A 444 21.46 1.54 -7.84
CA ASP A 444 22.66 1.71 -8.66
C ASP A 444 22.87 0.59 -9.71
N ARG A 445 21.85 -0.26 -9.87
CA ARG A 445 21.73 -1.28 -10.92
C ARG A 445 20.34 -1.21 -11.55
N GLU A 446 20.22 -1.71 -12.78
CA GLU A 446 18.91 -1.91 -13.38
C GLU A 446 18.14 -3.00 -12.59
N LEU A 447 16.87 -2.72 -12.29
CA LEU A 447 15.91 -3.64 -11.71
C LEU A 447 14.70 -3.72 -12.63
N ILE A 448 13.75 -4.60 -12.33
CA ILE A 448 12.47 -4.64 -13.06
C ILE A 448 11.66 -3.34 -12.87
N ALA A 449 11.70 -2.79 -11.65
CA ALA A 449 11.00 -1.56 -11.24
C ALA A 449 11.89 -0.29 -11.22
N HIS A 450 13.18 -0.42 -11.54
CA HIS A 450 14.12 0.71 -11.58
C HIS A 450 14.95 0.68 -12.87
N LYS A 451 14.85 1.76 -13.64
CA LYS A 451 15.49 1.92 -14.94
C LYS A 451 16.43 3.13 -14.88
N PRO A 452 17.76 2.93 -14.74
CA PRO A 452 18.71 4.04 -14.54
C PRO A 452 18.68 5.10 -15.65
N GLU A 453 18.29 4.72 -16.87
CA GLU A 453 18.11 5.65 -17.99
C GLU A 453 16.91 6.59 -17.80
N TRP A 454 15.93 6.26 -16.95
CA TRP A 454 14.83 7.17 -16.58
C TRP A 454 15.33 8.35 -15.75
N VAL A 455 16.13 8.06 -14.72
CA VAL A 455 16.75 9.06 -13.84
C VAL A 455 17.76 9.92 -14.61
N THR A 456 18.53 9.32 -15.53
CA THR A 456 19.67 9.99 -16.18
C THR A 456 19.36 10.64 -17.54
N THR A 457 18.32 10.20 -18.26
CA THR A 457 18.07 10.68 -19.65
C THR A 457 16.64 11.11 -19.95
N LYS A 458 15.65 10.77 -19.12
CA LYS A 458 14.24 11.07 -19.41
C LYS A 458 13.79 12.35 -18.71
N ASP A 459 12.87 13.05 -19.35
CA ASP A 459 12.31 14.32 -18.93
C ASP A 459 10.90 14.15 -18.32
N ILE A 460 10.27 15.27 -17.94
CA ILE A 460 8.93 15.27 -17.35
C ILE A 460 7.84 14.83 -18.34
N PRO A 461 7.83 15.27 -19.62
CA PRO A 461 6.91 14.73 -20.62
C PRO A 461 6.96 13.20 -20.73
N PHE A 462 8.15 12.59 -20.71
CA PHE A 462 8.26 11.13 -20.67
C PHE A 462 7.53 10.51 -19.47
N LEU A 463 7.72 11.04 -18.25
CA LEU A 463 6.99 10.57 -17.07
C LEU A 463 5.48 10.78 -17.20
N THR A 464 5.05 11.92 -17.71
CA THR A 464 3.64 12.29 -17.91
C THR A 464 2.91 11.28 -18.81
N HIS A 465 3.57 10.78 -19.86
CA HIS A 465 2.98 9.85 -20.83
C HIS A 465 3.31 8.37 -20.59
N THR A 466 4.06 8.01 -19.53
CA THR A 466 4.46 6.61 -19.24
C THR A 466 3.56 5.95 -18.17
N PHE A 467 2.25 6.04 -18.36
CA PHE A 467 1.27 5.58 -17.36
C PHE A 467 1.03 4.06 -17.31
N GLU A 468 1.58 3.27 -18.24
CA GLU A 468 1.36 1.82 -18.31
C GLU A 468 2.37 0.99 -17.50
N LYS A 469 3.45 1.59 -16.99
CA LYS A 469 4.56 0.89 -16.35
C LYS A 469 5.29 1.77 -15.35
N ILE A 470 5.89 1.16 -14.34
CA ILE A 470 6.85 1.79 -13.45
C ILE A 470 8.28 1.63 -13.97
N GLY A 471 9.18 2.47 -13.47
CA GLY A 471 10.62 2.42 -13.80
C GLY A 471 11.48 3.27 -12.86
N LEU A 472 10.92 3.70 -11.73
CA LEU A 472 11.59 4.44 -10.68
C LEU A 472 11.38 3.71 -9.35
N SER A 473 12.38 3.73 -8.49
CA SER A 473 12.39 3.10 -7.16
C SER A 473 13.40 3.81 -6.28
N PHE A 474 13.22 3.78 -4.96
CA PHE A 474 14.24 4.18 -3.97
C PHE A 474 14.75 2.95 -3.20
N ASP A 475 16.06 2.91 -2.97
CA ASP A 475 16.67 2.15 -1.87
C ASP A 475 16.81 3.11 -0.67
N TYR A 476 16.46 2.65 0.53
CA TYR A 476 16.60 3.41 1.79
C TYR A 476 17.81 2.84 2.54
N ILE A 477 18.83 3.65 2.82
CA ILE A 477 20.14 3.16 3.31
C ILE A 477 20.47 3.71 4.69
N ALA A 478 20.92 2.82 5.58
CA ALA A 478 21.42 3.15 6.90
C ALA A 478 22.72 3.98 6.83
N LEU A 479 22.68 5.21 7.36
CA LEU A 479 23.80 6.16 7.40
C LEU A 479 24.86 5.79 8.46
N ARG A 480 24.45 5.01 9.44
CA ARG A 480 25.21 4.45 10.57
C ARG A 480 24.58 3.13 10.97
N ASP A 481 25.17 2.43 11.94
CA ASP A 481 24.50 1.31 12.59
C ASP A 481 23.23 1.81 13.30
N ILE A 482 22.16 1.02 13.19
CA ILE A 482 20.83 1.25 13.79
C ILE A 482 20.54 0.03 14.68
N ALA A 483 20.24 0.25 15.95
CA ALA A 483 19.96 -0.85 16.87
C ALA A 483 18.55 -1.44 16.66
N GLU A 484 18.34 -2.69 17.07
CA GLU A 484 16.98 -3.25 17.23
C GLU A 484 16.12 -2.31 18.09
N ASP A 485 14.84 -2.17 17.73
CA ASP A 485 13.87 -1.25 18.34
C ASP A 485 14.21 0.25 18.25
N GLU A 486 15.27 0.67 17.56
CA GLU A 486 15.53 2.08 17.25
C GLU A 486 14.53 2.62 16.20
N GLU A 487 14.08 3.86 16.36
CA GLU A 487 13.20 4.51 15.38
C GLU A 487 13.98 4.90 14.11
N ILE A 488 13.49 4.47 12.95
CA ILE A 488 14.08 4.77 11.65
C ILE A 488 13.51 6.10 11.15
N VAL A 489 14.42 7.05 10.91
CA VAL A 489 14.11 8.46 10.64
C VAL A 489 14.99 9.02 9.52
N MET A 490 14.39 9.90 8.71
CA MET A 490 14.98 10.44 7.50
C MET A 490 14.83 11.96 7.46
N ASP A 491 15.76 12.66 6.80
CA ASP A 491 15.57 14.08 6.52
C ASP A 491 14.54 14.24 5.38
N TYR A 492 13.55 15.11 5.60
CA TYR A 492 12.51 15.43 4.61
C TYR A 492 12.83 16.72 3.84
N GLY A 493 13.99 17.33 4.11
CA GLY A 493 14.44 18.57 3.51
C GLY A 493 13.98 19.81 4.28
N ARG A 494 14.85 20.83 4.27
CA ARG A 494 14.67 22.11 4.96
C ARG A 494 13.34 22.81 4.64
N GLU A 495 12.85 22.69 3.41
CA GLU A 495 11.59 23.29 2.97
C GLU A 495 10.39 22.70 3.72
N TRP A 496 10.39 21.37 3.92
CA TRP A 496 9.39 20.67 4.71
C TRP A 496 9.48 21.08 6.19
N GLU A 497 10.69 21.12 6.76
CA GLU A 497 10.92 21.49 8.16
C GLU A 497 10.41 22.92 8.45
N GLN A 498 10.75 23.88 7.60
CA GLN A 498 10.25 25.26 7.70
C GLN A 498 8.72 25.35 7.54
N ALA A 499 8.13 24.58 6.62
CA ALA A 499 6.69 24.52 6.45
C ALA A 499 5.99 23.92 7.69
N TRP A 500 6.59 22.90 8.32
CA TRP A 500 6.08 22.27 9.52
C TRP A 500 6.19 23.20 10.74
N GLU A 501 7.33 23.86 10.95
CA GLU A 501 7.51 24.87 11.99
C GLU A 501 6.49 26.01 11.85
N ALA A 502 6.33 26.55 10.65
CA ALA A 502 5.36 27.61 10.36
C ALA A 502 3.91 27.14 10.59
N HIS A 503 3.59 25.89 10.24
CA HIS A 503 2.29 25.29 10.50
C HIS A 503 2.02 25.16 12.01
N VAL A 504 2.95 24.60 12.79
CA VAL A 504 2.84 24.46 14.25
C VAL A 504 2.68 25.83 14.93
N GLN A 505 3.47 26.83 14.53
CA GLN A 505 3.39 28.19 15.09
C GLN A 505 2.04 28.88 14.81
N ASN A 506 1.42 28.59 13.67
CA ASN A 506 0.15 29.20 13.25
C ASN A 506 -1.09 28.34 13.56
N TRP A 507 -0.91 27.12 14.08
CA TRP A 507 -1.99 26.19 14.33
C TRP A 507 -3.01 26.74 15.33
N LYS A 508 -4.29 26.54 15.01
CA LYS A 508 -5.43 26.92 15.84
C LYS A 508 -6.40 25.75 15.87
N PRO A 509 -6.59 25.09 17.02
CA PRO A 509 -7.55 24.01 17.18
C PRO A 509 -8.93 24.37 16.62
N PRO A 510 -9.61 23.45 15.91
CA PRO A 510 -11.01 23.60 15.54
C PRO A 510 -11.89 23.86 16.78
N LYS A 511 -13.00 24.60 16.60
CA LYS A 511 -13.92 24.93 17.72
C LYS A 511 -14.54 23.71 18.39
N ASP A 512 -14.59 22.59 17.70
CA ASP A 512 -15.12 21.31 18.14
C ASP A 512 -14.03 20.35 18.64
N ALA A 513 -12.76 20.76 18.73
CA ALA A 513 -11.63 19.91 19.09
C ALA A 513 -11.85 19.10 20.38
N ASP A 514 -12.29 19.76 21.46
CA ASP A 514 -12.57 19.12 22.75
C ASP A 514 -13.79 18.19 22.74
N THR A 515 -14.60 18.25 21.68
CA THR A 515 -15.87 17.50 21.55
C THR A 515 -15.86 16.48 20.42
N TYR A 516 -14.80 16.43 19.62
CA TYR A 516 -14.67 15.50 18.50
C TYR A 516 -14.38 14.09 19.02
N VAL A 517 -15.14 13.11 18.52
CA VAL A 517 -14.88 11.70 18.74
C VAL A 517 -15.18 10.95 17.44
N HIS A 518 -14.21 10.23 16.90
CA HIS A 518 -14.42 9.36 15.74
C HIS A 518 -15.44 8.27 16.07
N SER A 519 -16.28 7.89 15.10
CA SER A 519 -17.36 6.92 15.26
C SER A 519 -16.95 5.61 15.94
N SER A 520 -15.79 5.05 15.56
CA SER A 520 -15.25 3.79 16.10
C SER A 520 -14.77 3.90 17.56
N GLN A 521 -14.47 5.11 18.02
CA GLN A 521 -14.10 5.42 19.39
C GLN A 521 -15.32 5.77 20.25
N TRP A 522 -16.45 6.14 19.63
CA TRP A 522 -17.76 6.30 20.29
C TRP A 522 -18.39 4.93 20.64
N LYS A 523 -17.68 4.16 21.47
CA LYS A 523 -18.09 2.82 21.89
C LYS A 523 -19.24 2.91 22.89
N ASN A 524 -20.26 2.08 22.67
CA ASN A 524 -21.24 1.65 23.67
C ASN A 524 -22.25 2.68 24.20
N GLU A 525 -22.90 3.45 23.34
CA GLU A 525 -24.35 3.57 23.49
C GLU A 525 -25.04 2.37 22.81
N THR A 526 -25.39 1.37 23.64
CA THR A 526 -26.32 0.30 23.26
C THR A 526 -27.65 0.90 22.81
N MET A 527 -28.10 1.91 23.57
CA MET A 527 -29.36 2.63 23.43
C MET A 527 -29.16 3.93 22.62
N LEU A 528 -29.55 3.94 21.34
CA LEU A 528 -29.37 5.11 20.47
C LEU A 528 -30.43 6.20 20.72
N ARG A 529 -30.03 7.47 20.77
CA ARG A 529 -30.87 8.60 21.18
C ARG A 529 -31.97 8.95 20.17
N THR A 530 -33.17 9.26 20.68
CA THR A 530 -34.31 9.77 19.89
C THR A 530 -34.14 11.26 19.52
N VAL A 531 -34.95 11.76 18.59
CA VAL A 531 -34.96 13.20 18.23
C VAL A 531 -35.38 14.12 19.38
N GLU A 532 -36.07 13.60 20.41
CA GLU A 532 -36.36 14.32 21.65
C GLU A 532 -35.13 14.34 22.57
N GLU A 533 -34.54 13.17 22.84
CA GLU A 533 -33.35 13.03 23.71
C GLU A 533 -32.16 13.85 23.19
N LEU A 534 -31.99 13.94 21.86
CA LEU A 534 -30.95 14.74 21.20
C LEU A 534 -31.09 16.26 21.40
N LYS A 535 -32.21 16.77 21.91
CA LYS A 535 -32.37 18.20 22.25
C LYS A 535 -31.68 18.55 23.56
N GLU A 536 -31.60 17.58 24.48
CA GLU A 536 -31.01 17.74 25.82
C GLU A 536 -29.58 17.16 25.86
N ASN A 537 -29.35 16.06 25.16
CA ASN A 537 -28.07 15.36 25.06
C ASN A 537 -27.72 15.07 23.59
N PRO A 538 -27.23 16.06 22.82
CA PRO A 538 -26.82 15.86 21.43
C PRO A 538 -25.60 14.94 21.33
N TYR A 539 -25.48 14.21 20.21
CA TYR A 539 -24.20 13.58 19.83
C TYR A 539 -23.14 14.65 19.51
N PRO A 540 -21.84 14.31 19.54
CA PRO A 540 -20.77 15.10 18.96
C PRO A 540 -21.14 15.69 17.58
N PRO A 541 -20.75 16.95 17.26
CA PRO A 541 -21.16 17.62 16.03
C PRO A 541 -20.75 16.90 14.73
N ASN A 542 -19.70 16.06 14.78
CA ASN A 542 -19.26 15.22 13.67
C ASN A 542 -20.14 13.98 13.47
N LEU A 543 -20.89 13.50 14.47
CA LEU A 543 -21.63 12.25 14.38
C LEU A 543 -23.08 12.43 13.87
N HIS A 544 -23.62 11.39 13.25
CA HIS A 544 -25.01 11.29 12.77
C HIS A 544 -25.48 9.82 12.69
N THR A 545 -26.79 9.60 12.61
CA THR A 545 -27.38 8.27 12.45
C THR A 545 -27.63 7.91 10.99
N MET A 546 -27.13 6.75 10.57
CA MET A 546 -27.29 6.13 9.25
C MET A 546 -27.97 4.77 9.40
N CYS A 547 -28.83 4.38 8.46
CA CYS A 547 -29.67 3.16 8.55
C CYS A 547 -29.64 2.38 7.23
N ILE A 548 -29.71 1.05 7.31
CA ILE A 548 -29.93 0.19 6.13
C ILE A 548 -31.35 0.46 5.57
N PRO A 549 -31.53 0.88 4.30
CA PRO A 549 -32.83 1.24 3.73
C PRO A 549 -33.71 0.03 3.33
N ALA A 550 -33.71 -1.06 4.11
CA ALA A 550 -34.48 -2.27 3.84
C ALA A 550 -35.85 -2.26 4.53
N TYR A 551 -36.94 -2.14 3.76
CA TYR A 551 -38.29 -2.04 4.31
C TYR A 551 -39.37 -2.56 3.36
N ILE A 552 -40.49 -3.02 3.92
CA ILE A 552 -41.67 -3.51 3.19
C ILE A 552 -42.96 -2.88 3.72
N TRP A 553 -43.92 -2.58 2.85
CA TRP A 553 -45.23 -2.07 3.24
C TRP A 553 -46.11 -3.18 3.83
N ASN A 554 -46.60 -2.99 5.05
CA ASN A 554 -47.56 -3.89 5.68
C ASN A 554 -48.97 -3.26 5.65
N ALA A 555 -49.85 -3.82 4.81
CA ALA A 555 -51.21 -3.30 4.62
C ALA A 555 -52.07 -3.35 5.90
N THR A 556 -51.90 -4.39 6.73
CA THR A 556 -52.65 -4.58 7.98
C THR A 556 -52.31 -3.52 9.03
N LYS A 557 -51.02 -3.24 9.21
CA LYS A 557 -50.51 -2.20 10.13
C LYS A 557 -50.55 -0.78 9.51
N LYS A 558 -50.82 -0.67 8.21
CA LYS A 558 -50.74 0.58 7.40
C LYS A 558 -49.42 1.33 7.62
N ALA A 559 -48.32 0.59 7.67
CA ALA A 559 -46.99 1.10 7.99
C ALA A 559 -45.90 0.31 7.24
N TYR A 560 -44.74 0.92 7.03
CA TYR A 560 -43.55 0.20 6.61
C TYR A 560 -42.92 -0.53 7.80
N LEU A 561 -42.48 -1.76 7.58
CA LEU A 561 -41.72 -2.57 8.54
C LEU A 561 -40.32 -2.80 7.99
N TYR A 562 -39.33 -2.88 8.87
CA TYR A 562 -37.99 -3.32 8.50
C TYR A 562 -38.04 -4.73 7.89
N LEU A 563 -37.24 -4.96 6.86
CA LEU A 563 -37.04 -6.27 6.25
C LEU A 563 -35.58 -6.68 6.49
N PRO A 564 -35.30 -7.73 7.27
CA PRO A 564 -33.95 -8.29 7.38
C PRO A 564 -33.44 -8.71 6.00
N LEU A 565 -32.20 -8.35 5.69
CA LEU A 565 -31.50 -8.81 4.49
C LEU A 565 -30.51 -9.90 4.90
N GLU A 566 -30.44 -10.97 4.10
CA GLU A 566 -29.47 -12.06 4.28
C GLU A 566 -28.06 -11.74 3.72
N ARG A 567 -27.91 -10.57 3.08
CA ARG A 567 -26.64 -10.11 2.50
C ARG A 567 -26.15 -8.87 3.21
N ASP A 568 -24.83 -8.75 3.34
CA ASP A 568 -24.16 -7.54 3.80
C ASP A 568 -24.49 -6.38 2.85
N TYR A 569 -25.36 -5.49 3.33
CA TYR A 569 -25.89 -4.39 2.53
C TYR A 569 -25.08 -3.13 2.82
N VAL A 570 -24.23 -2.75 1.86
CA VAL A 570 -23.29 -1.63 2.00
C VAL A 570 -24.01 -0.27 2.02
N ASP A 571 -25.16 -0.15 1.36
CA ASP A 571 -25.89 1.11 1.25
C ASP A 571 -26.58 1.50 2.57
N ARG A 572 -26.36 2.74 2.99
CA ARG A 572 -26.89 3.34 4.21
C ARG A 572 -27.45 4.72 3.91
N VAL A 573 -28.66 4.99 4.35
CA VAL A 573 -29.28 6.32 4.24
C VAL A 573 -29.31 7.01 5.60
N ARG A 574 -29.18 8.33 5.60
CA ARG A 574 -29.37 9.12 6.82
C ARG A 574 -30.74 8.83 7.41
N CYS A 575 -30.81 8.67 8.73
CA CYS A 575 -32.06 8.43 9.41
C CYS A 575 -32.18 9.23 10.70
N ARG A 576 -33.40 9.32 11.22
CA ARG A 576 -33.69 9.83 12.58
C ARG A 576 -34.39 8.75 13.38
N ILE A 577 -34.06 8.67 14.66
CA ILE A 577 -34.73 7.76 15.59
C ILE A 577 -35.90 8.50 16.23
N LEU A 578 -37.12 8.05 15.97
CA LEU A 578 -38.35 8.69 16.47
C LEU A 578 -38.83 8.08 17.79
N GLU A 579 -38.57 6.79 18.01
CA GLU A 579 -39.13 6.04 19.13
C GLU A 579 -38.27 4.79 19.38
N ARG A 580 -38.16 4.39 20.64
CA ARG A 580 -37.52 3.15 21.09
C ARG A 580 -38.58 2.27 21.75
N ARG A 581 -38.60 0.97 21.45
CA ARG A 581 -39.51 0.00 22.07
C ARG A 581 -38.77 -1.29 22.41
N GLN A 582 -39.12 -1.88 23.54
CA GLN A 582 -38.67 -3.24 23.89
C GLN A 582 -39.41 -4.27 23.03
N HIS A 583 -38.73 -5.35 22.65
CA HIS A 583 -39.33 -6.43 21.90
C HIS A 583 -40.24 -7.27 22.80
N VAL A 584 -41.52 -7.37 22.45
CA VAL A 584 -42.59 -7.86 23.36
C VAL A 584 -42.64 -9.39 23.49
N THR A 585 -41.97 -10.13 22.60
CA THR A 585 -42.19 -11.59 22.44
C THR A 585 -41.01 -12.50 22.79
N ASP A 586 -39.95 -11.98 23.40
CA ASP A 586 -38.84 -12.78 23.92
C ASP A 586 -38.30 -12.14 25.21
N PRO A 587 -38.58 -12.69 26.41
CA PRO A 587 -38.18 -12.10 27.70
C PRO A 587 -36.69 -12.27 28.04
N ASP A 588 -36.03 -13.30 27.51
CA ASP A 588 -34.68 -13.68 27.93
C ASP A 588 -33.60 -13.11 27.01
N ASN A 589 -33.99 -12.59 25.84
CA ASN A 589 -33.08 -12.02 24.86
C ASN A 589 -33.73 -10.82 24.14
N HIS A 590 -33.76 -9.65 24.78
CA HIS A 590 -34.44 -8.44 24.28
C HIS A 590 -33.55 -7.53 23.39
N PRO A 591 -33.53 -7.66 22.04
CA PRO A 591 -33.04 -6.58 21.20
C PRO A 591 -34.04 -5.41 21.22
N GLU A 592 -33.56 -4.20 21.49
CA GLU A 592 -34.39 -3.01 21.29
C GLU A 592 -34.77 -2.85 19.82
N VAL A 593 -36.04 -2.52 19.58
CA VAL A 593 -36.55 -2.19 18.25
C VAL A 593 -36.95 -0.73 18.16
N TYR A 594 -36.59 -0.12 17.04
CA TYR A 594 -36.65 1.31 16.81
C TYR A 594 -37.73 1.65 15.79
N THR A 595 -38.36 2.81 15.96
CA THR A 595 -39.10 3.48 14.88
C THR A 595 -38.18 4.53 14.27
N VAL A 596 -37.86 4.42 12.98
CA VAL A 596 -36.96 5.35 12.29
C VAL A 596 -37.65 6.11 11.17
N GLU A 597 -37.17 7.32 10.89
CA GLU A 597 -37.45 8.09 9.68
C GLU A 597 -36.22 7.97 8.77
N LEU A 598 -36.35 7.26 7.64
CA LEU A 598 -35.33 7.16 6.60
C LEU A 598 -35.41 8.39 5.69
N LEU A 599 -34.28 9.09 5.48
CA LEU A 599 -34.19 10.34 4.75
C LEU A 599 -33.54 10.11 3.38
N PHE A 600 -34.35 10.07 2.31
CA PHE A 600 -33.86 9.89 0.94
C PHE A 600 -33.71 11.21 0.18
N LYS A 601 -32.98 11.16 -0.95
CA LYS A 601 -32.90 12.24 -1.93
C LYS A 601 -34.31 12.72 -2.35
N LYS A 602 -34.41 13.99 -2.75
CA LYS A 602 -35.66 14.70 -3.12
C LYS A 602 -36.67 14.84 -1.97
N ASN A 603 -36.20 14.95 -0.72
CA ASN A 603 -37.02 15.08 0.50
C ASN A 603 -38.07 13.97 0.67
N ARG A 604 -37.82 12.77 0.13
CA ARG A 604 -38.68 11.60 0.36
C ARG A 604 -38.33 10.99 1.70
N HIS A 605 -39.23 11.06 2.66
CA HIS A 605 -39.05 10.48 3.99
C HIS A 605 -39.90 9.20 4.11
N VAL A 606 -39.36 8.15 4.74
CA VAL A 606 -40.10 6.90 5.00
C VAL A 606 -40.02 6.57 6.48
N ARG A 607 -41.17 6.55 7.17
CA ARG A 607 -41.26 6.08 8.55
C ARG A 607 -41.40 4.56 8.57
N THR A 608 -40.43 3.89 9.18
CA THR A 608 -40.38 2.42 9.26
C THR A 608 -40.34 1.96 10.71
N LEU A 609 -41.12 0.93 11.03
CA LEU A 609 -41.20 0.31 12.34
C LEU A 609 -40.32 -0.94 12.44
N ASN A 610 -40.02 -1.37 13.67
CA ASN A 610 -39.30 -2.61 13.97
C ASN A 610 -37.86 -2.67 13.43
N PHE A 611 -37.17 -1.53 13.35
CA PHE A 611 -35.74 -1.51 13.01
C PHE A 611 -34.90 -2.13 14.15
N PRO A 612 -34.06 -3.13 13.91
CA PRO A 612 -33.16 -3.65 14.94
C PRO A 612 -31.96 -2.69 15.14
N ARG A 613 -31.37 -2.71 16.33
CA ARG A 613 -30.15 -1.93 16.66
C ARG A 613 -28.98 -2.16 15.68
N SER A 614 -28.87 -3.37 15.12
CA SER A 614 -27.85 -3.76 14.14
C SER A 614 -28.03 -3.14 12.75
N ALA A 615 -29.23 -2.60 12.44
CA ALA A 615 -29.49 -1.91 11.18
C ALA A 615 -29.33 -0.38 11.29
N ILE A 616 -28.87 0.12 12.43
CA ILE A 616 -28.64 1.55 12.71
C ILE A 616 -27.21 1.76 13.16
N PHE A 617 -26.53 2.70 12.51
CA PHE A 617 -25.12 3.02 12.68
C PHE A 617 -24.98 4.47 13.11
N LEU A 618 -24.00 4.74 13.97
CA LEU A 618 -23.53 6.09 14.26
C LEU A 618 -22.18 6.23 13.55
N THR A 619 -22.07 7.18 12.63
CA THR A 619 -20.91 7.35 11.73
C THR A 619 -20.40 8.79 11.76
N ASP A 620 -19.19 9.03 11.27
CA ASP A 620 -18.73 10.40 11.00
C ASP A 620 -19.49 10.99 9.80
N ARG A 621 -19.85 12.28 9.90
CA ARG A 621 -20.41 13.05 8.79
C ARG A 621 -19.37 13.24 7.70
N VAL A 622 -19.85 13.45 6.48
CA VAL A 622 -19.03 13.76 5.31
C VAL A 622 -18.14 14.98 5.59
N MET A 623 -16.84 14.87 5.28
CA MET A 623 -15.81 15.89 5.56
C MET A 623 -15.59 16.24 7.04
N SER A 624 -16.03 15.42 8.01
CA SER A 624 -15.91 15.76 9.44
C SER A 624 -14.74 15.11 10.20
N GLN A 625 -13.99 14.20 9.57
CA GLN A 625 -12.78 13.58 10.13
C GLN A 625 -11.54 14.51 10.00
N ASP A 626 -10.51 14.29 10.83
CA ASP A 626 -9.39 15.24 10.99
C ASP A 626 -8.63 15.58 9.69
N TRP A 627 -8.39 14.58 8.83
CA TRP A 627 -7.74 14.77 7.53
C TRP A 627 -8.52 15.67 6.55
N HIS A 628 -9.79 15.97 6.82
CA HIS A 628 -10.61 16.95 6.10
C HIS A 628 -10.58 18.37 6.68
N LEU A 629 -9.96 18.61 7.85
CA LEU A 629 -9.90 19.96 8.44
C LEU A 629 -9.25 20.95 7.46
N PRO A 630 -9.73 22.20 7.36
CA PRO A 630 -9.29 23.12 6.31
C PRO A 630 -7.80 23.49 6.42
N ASN A 631 -7.25 23.48 7.63
CA ASN A 631 -5.90 23.94 7.93
C ASN A 631 -4.90 22.81 8.23
N THR A 632 -5.17 21.54 7.88
CA THR A 632 -4.18 20.46 8.13
C THR A 632 -2.90 20.69 7.32
N PHE A 633 -1.75 20.34 7.91
CA PHE A 633 -0.47 20.34 7.21
C PHE A 633 -0.47 19.48 5.93
N ARG A 634 -0.01 20.04 4.82
CA ARG A 634 0.12 19.37 3.52
C ARG A 634 1.44 19.77 2.84
N HIS A 635 2.39 18.85 2.74
CA HIS A 635 3.70 19.08 2.12
C HIS A 635 4.33 17.77 1.65
N PRO A 636 4.87 17.68 0.42
CA PRO A 636 5.63 16.51 -0.01
C PRO A 636 6.94 16.38 0.76
N ILE A 637 7.43 15.15 0.88
CA ILE A 637 8.78 14.83 1.35
C ILE A 637 9.77 15.35 0.30
N GLY A 638 10.78 16.13 0.71
CA GLY A 638 11.80 16.63 -0.21
C GLY A 638 12.69 15.50 -0.73
N ILE A 639 12.80 15.37 -2.04
CA ILE A 639 13.88 14.61 -2.67
C ILE A 639 15.15 15.45 -2.53
N PRO A 640 16.23 14.91 -1.93
CA PRO A 640 17.48 15.65 -1.79
C PRO A 640 18.00 16.18 -3.13
N ASP A 641 18.47 17.44 -3.12
CA ASP A 641 19.10 18.10 -4.27
C ASP A 641 20.21 17.23 -4.89
N ASP A 642 20.91 16.44 -4.04
CA ASP A 642 22.06 15.62 -4.43
C ASP A 642 21.75 14.33 -5.19
N ILE A 643 20.46 14.02 -5.36
CA ILE A 643 19.98 12.94 -6.23
C ILE A 643 18.89 13.40 -7.21
N PHE A 644 18.44 14.66 -7.16
CA PHE A 644 17.33 15.11 -8.00
C PHE A 644 17.76 15.40 -9.45
N PRO A 645 17.19 14.73 -10.47
CA PRO A 645 17.63 14.91 -11.86
C PRO A 645 17.47 16.35 -12.38
N PRO A 646 18.54 16.97 -12.92
CA PRO A 646 18.49 18.36 -13.41
C PRO A 646 17.41 18.58 -14.48
N GLN A 647 17.18 17.59 -15.35
CA GLN A 647 16.16 17.66 -16.42
C GLN A 647 14.71 17.56 -15.90
N TRP A 648 14.51 17.35 -14.60
CA TRP A 648 13.20 17.46 -13.94
C TRP A 648 13.01 18.80 -13.21
N LYS A 649 13.96 19.73 -13.28
CA LYS A 649 13.80 21.08 -12.68
C LYS A 649 13.10 22.02 -13.68
N ASN A 650 11.76 21.95 -13.74
CA ASN A 650 10.92 22.73 -14.67
C ASN A 650 10.27 23.99 -14.07
N LYS A 651 10.24 24.13 -12.73
CA LYS A 651 9.82 25.37 -12.09
C LYS A 651 11.03 26.29 -12.02
N LEU A 652 10.91 27.47 -12.61
CA LEU A 652 11.89 28.54 -12.42
C LEU A 652 11.96 28.87 -10.92
N VAL A 653 13.10 28.61 -10.30
CA VAL A 653 13.43 29.21 -9.00
C VAL A 653 13.42 30.71 -9.22
N LYS A 654 12.49 31.41 -8.55
CA LYS A 654 12.52 32.87 -8.52
C LYS A 654 13.73 33.30 -7.68
N LEU A 655 14.85 33.51 -8.36
CA LEU A 655 16.01 34.22 -7.82
C LEU A 655 15.71 35.73 -7.78
N GLU A 656 14.77 36.09 -6.91
CA GLU A 656 14.49 37.47 -6.52
C GLU A 656 14.48 37.50 -4.97
N ASP A 657 15.21 38.45 -4.37
CA ASP A 657 15.33 38.77 -2.93
C ASP A 657 16.53 38.23 -2.10
N VAL A 658 17.67 37.91 -2.72
CA VAL A 658 18.98 37.93 -2.02
C VAL A 658 20.06 38.60 -2.89
N ASP A 659 20.74 39.59 -2.31
CA ASP A 659 21.97 40.26 -2.78
C ASP A 659 21.99 41.00 -4.14
N GLU A 660 21.37 42.20 -4.23
CA GLU A 660 21.88 43.28 -5.12
C GLU A 660 21.39 44.71 -4.80
N LYS A 661 21.17 45.07 -3.52
CA LYS A 661 20.67 46.43 -3.13
C LYS A 661 21.36 47.14 -1.97
N ASN A 662 22.62 46.79 -1.67
CA ASN A 662 23.38 47.36 -0.54
C ASN A 662 24.79 47.91 -0.90
N GLU A 663 25.08 48.25 -2.16
CA GLU A 663 26.39 48.84 -2.54
C GLU A 663 26.34 50.11 -3.45
N GLU A 664 25.20 50.79 -3.59
CA GLU A 664 25.15 52.13 -4.24
C GLU A 664 24.47 53.21 -3.36
N GLU A 665 24.95 53.39 -2.12
CA GLU A 665 24.78 54.67 -1.38
C GLU A 665 25.85 54.83 -0.27
N SER A 666 27.10 55.11 -0.67
CA SER A 666 28.19 55.55 0.23
C SER A 666 29.19 56.48 -0.47
#